data_AF-A0A9J6F5M4-F1
#
_entry.id   AF-A0A9J6F5M4-F1
#
_cell.length_a   1.000
_cell.length_b   1.000
_cell.length_c   1.000
_cell.angle_alpha   90.00
_cell.angle_beta   90.00
_cell.angle_gamma   90.00
#
_symmetry.space_group_name_H-M   'P 1'
#
loop_
_entity.id
_entity.type
_entity.pdbx_description
1 polymer ?
#
loop_
_entity_poly.entity_id
_entity_poly.type
_entity_poly.pdbx_seq_one_letter_code
_entity_poly.pdbx_strand_id
1 'polypeptide(L)'
;MSEPPDRQKVIEKYPQGLRHGDGYSHGYLKSDEELKLFERSLAAVNERYAVRSSRDLSKSSKSNVVFSMIHCGSRISLDNVPFRVVKETVKSSSTTDWQKEVYEKKRVNLQETKKKGCAATMNLKWIELYPDFQVDVPQPCGQTREGRLKADKAKELQEALDAEQQTVAKETRVYVRIADCSSHQNHGFEDMEAFSQNIDKSVAERIQMLAREGITSVSDVKKCLHYYVHDVLFANKEKPDSSCRVFFPTHRDISNQIQAVLKKDRFSTVDQENARILIEKIRGEQLESSVVYRPYAARSFVGSSDSDNVEEGVASECEDTLLFCFQTKFMRSMLKKYGGSVVCLDATYETSDYALPLFLLVVKTPSGYTPAGVFIIQFETAHCIAEALDVFKQWCDNWSPEYWMVDYSKAEISAIKQVFPESQISICDFHRLQAWQRWLRRKENNISDPDEALRLMKHVASASYQHDFDKAVEVLVDSEYWKNERFRSYFEEVWLSVKELWVMSYRLEFDVVLTTNNGIEAQNRVLKAQYVKSSSGKRSLTSLIMTVVHGYLPDKEAKFHEAARKQSSAYRQYSENVPAYLHNRPHGFVKHMLRWLVNAEEYTPTDMEELSVEGVFTVHSERSDDDLYTVDFTKPSCTCPDFRKHKYPCKHFCVVFKYSDRCGFSSLPQSYLNRPQITLGSCPESETSSEIPLVNQPSPSEVSSQDLGTAASESDIPFVNETSFCEVPLQPGIAMLLETAAPSVSELHKSITEELEKCSSLLYCCHDVQTLVEARGLLQATFRKLAESVPQSSGLHIRGSPTKGCSSLKPLPKRRRL
;
A
#
# COMPACT_ATOMS: atom_id res chain seq x y z
N MET A 1 -30.02 -15.04 -20.42
CA MET A 1 -30.81 -13.81 -20.20
C MET A 1 -31.06 -13.15 -21.54
N SER A 2 -32.25 -12.56 -21.73
CA SER A 2 -32.61 -11.50 -22.68
C SER A 2 -31.83 -11.34 -24.00
N GLU A 3 -32.58 -11.33 -25.12
CA GLU A 3 -32.14 -10.75 -26.39
C GLU A 3 -31.55 -9.33 -26.19
N PRO A 4 -30.59 -8.89 -27.02
CA PRO A 4 -30.11 -7.52 -26.98
C PRO A 4 -31.27 -6.55 -27.24
N PRO A 5 -31.39 -5.44 -26.48
CA PRO A 5 -32.50 -4.52 -26.68
C PRO A 5 -32.44 -3.92 -28.08
N ASP A 6 -33.56 -3.98 -28.78
CA ASP A 6 -33.74 -3.33 -30.07
C ASP A 6 -33.60 -1.80 -29.91
N ARG A 7 -32.79 -1.19 -30.78
CA ARG A 7 -32.52 0.24 -30.84
C ARG A 7 -33.80 1.07 -30.99
N GLN A 8 -34.78 0.57 -31.76
CA GLN A 8 -36.07 1.23 -31.93
C GLN A 8 -36.83 1.30 -30.60
N LYS A 9 -36.87 0.20 -29.84
CA LYS A 9 -37.46 0.15 -28.49
C LYS A 9 -36.77 1.10 -27.50
N VAL A 10 -35.48 1.41 -27.68
CA VAL A 10 -34.78 2.45 -26.88
C VAL A 10 -35.25 3.86 -27.25
N ILE A 11 -35.45 4.14 -28.54
CA ILE A 11 -35.93 5.44 -29.04
C ILE A 11 -37.42 5.67 -28.76
N GLU A 12 -38.22 4.61 -28.62
CA GLU A 12 -39.63 4.69 -28.24
C GLU A 12 -39.87 4.75 -26.72
N LYS A 13 -38.92 4.27 -25.90
CA LYS A 13 -39.09 4.17 -24.44
C LYS A 13 -38.91 5.48 -23.66
N TYR A 14 -38.00 6.37 -24.07
CA TYR A 14 -37.61 7.54 -23.25
C TYR A 14 -38.15 8.90 -23.78
N PRO A 15 -37.92 9.29 -25.05
CA PRO A 15 -38.37 10.59 -25.56
C PRO A 15 -39.89 10.64 -25.76
N GLN A 16 -40.55 11.56 -25.05
CA GLN A 16 -41.98 11.82 -25.19
C GLN A 16 -42.27 12.69 -26.43
N GLY A 17 -43.48 12.55 -26.98
CA GLY A 17 -43.93 13.30 -28.16
C GLY A 17 -43.21 12.93 -29.46
N LEU A 18 -42.73 11.68 -29.58
CA LEU A 18 -41.88 11.20 -30.66
C LEU A 18 -42.49 11.41 -32.07
N ARG A 19 -41.69 11.91 -33.01
CA ARG A 19 -42.02 12.10 -34.43
C ARG A 19 -40.82 11.73 -35.31
N HIS A 20 -41.09 11.09 -36.45
CA HIS A 20 -40.06 10.67 -37.42
C HIS A 20 -40.12 11.56 -38.67
N GLY A 21 -38.98 11.98 -39.22
CA GLY A 21 -38.92 12.80 -40.43
C GLY A 21 -37.49 13.18 -40.85
N ASP A 22 -37.27 13.31 -42.16
CA ASP A 22 -35.97 13.66 -42.79
C ASP A 22 -34.79 12.75 -42.37
N GLY A 23 -35.06 11.50 -41.99
CA GLY A 23 -34.05 10.57 -41.47
C GLY A 23 -33.63 10.84 -40.02
N TYR A 24 -34.47 11.52 -39.24
CA TYR A 24 -34.29 11.75 -37.81
C TYR A 24 -35.58 11.51 -36.99
N SER A 25 -35.38 10.95 -35.81
CA SER A 25 -36.36 10.83 -34.74
C SER A 25 -36.28 12.05 -33.82
N HIS A 26 -37.42 12.67 -33.51
CA HIS A 26 -37.54 13.91 -32.76
C HIS A 26 -38.46 13.72 -31.55
N GLY A 27 -38.03 14.08 -30.34
CA GLY A 27 -38.86 13.99 -29.12
C GLY A 27 -38.31 14.89 -28.00
N TYR A 28 -38.81 14.74 -26.78
CA TYR A 28 -38.26 15.45 -25.61
C TYR A 28 -38.16 14.57 -24.35
N LEU A 29 -37.21 14.93 -23.48
CA LEU A 29 -36.99 14.36 -22.16
C LEU A 29 -37.27 15.43 -21.09
N LYS A 30 -37.69 15.03 -19.89
CA LYS A 30 -38.07 15.91 -18.78
C LYS A 30 -36.92 16.33 -17.88
N SER A 31 -35.77 15.65 -17.91
CA SER A 31 -34.58 16.09 -17.17
C SER A 31 -33.26 15.56 -17.74
N ASP A 32 -32.14 16.05 -17.20
CA ASP A 32 -30.80 15.53 -17.51
C ASP A 32 -30.59 14.09 -16.97
N GLU A 33 -31.42 13.61 -16.04
CA GLU A 33 -31.41 12.23 -15.53
C GLU A 33 -32.04 11.28 -16.54
N GLU A 34 -33.17 11.66 -17.14
CA GLU A 34 -33.74 10.95 -18.29
C GLU A 34 -32.74 10.93 -19.46
N LEU A 35 -32.03 12.04 -19.73
CA LEU A 35 -30.96 12.07 -20.73
C LEU A 35 -29.80 11.11 -20.39
N LYS A 36 -29.34 11.06 -19.13
CA LYS A 36 -28.31 10.11 -18.68
C LYS A 36 -28.77 8.65 -18.84
N LEU A 37 -30.05 8.35 -18.59
CA LEU A 37 -30.63 7.00 -18.77
C LEU A 37 -30.82 6.63 -20.24
N PHE A 38 -31.25 7.58 -21.07
CA PHE A 38 -31.35 7.42 -22.52
C PHE A 38 -29.97 7.18 -23.14
N GLU A 39 -28.95 7.99 -22.81
CA GLU A 39 -27.59 7.83 -23.34
C GLU A 39 -26.91 6.55 -22.83
N ARG A 40 -27.19 6.08 -21.62
CA ARG A 40 -26.79 4.74 -21.14
C ARG A 40 -27.45 3.62 -21.95
N SER A 41 -28.73 3.77 -22.30
CA SER A 41 -29.48 2.77 -23.07
C SER A 41 -29.03 2.71 -24.53
N LEU A 42 -28.76 3.86 -25.16
CA LEU A 42 -28.11 3.94 -26.47
C LEU A 42 -26.71 3.29 -26.43
N ALA A 43 -25.92 3.58 -25.40
CA ALA A 43 -24.58 3.00 -25.25
C ALA A 43 -24.59 1.48 -25.03
N ALA A 44 -25.70 0.90 -24.57
CA ALA A 44 -25.91 -0.55 -24.49
C ALA A 44 -26.20 -1.19 -25.85
N VAL A 45 -26.92 -0.50 -26.76
CA VAL A 45 -27.09 -0.89 -28.17
C VAL A 45 -25.91 -0.46 -29.06
N ASN A 46 -24.73 -0.30 -28.46
CA ASN A 46 -23.48 0.14 -29.11
C ASN A 46 -23.59 1.48 -29.89
N GLU A 47 -24.52 2.34 -29.48
CA GLU A 47 -24.73 3.66 -30.04
C GLU A 47 -24.22 4.74 -29.09
N ARG A 48 -23.12 5.39 -29.47
CA ARG A 48 -22.44 6.40 -28.64
C ARG A 48 -22.22 7.66 -29.43
N TYR A 49 -22.51 8.79 -28.81
CA TYR A 49 -22.41 10.11 -29.42
C TYR A 49 -21.43 10.98 -28.62
N ALA A 50 -20.33 11.38 -29.26
CA ALA A 50 -19.35 12.31 -28.68
C ALA A 50 -19.80 13.76 -28.89
N VAL A 51 -19.58 14.65 -27.91
CA VAL A 51 -19.93 16.07 -28.06
C VAL A 51 -19.04 16.73 -29.12
N ARG A 52 -19.65 17.20 -30.20
CA ARG A 52 -18.98 17.93 -31.29
C ARG A 52 -19.01 19.44 -31.08
N SER A 53 -20.10 19.97 -30.51
CA SER A 53 -20.16 21.34 -30.00
C SER A 53 -21.21 21.48 -28.91
N SER A 54 -20.99 22.39 -27.96
CA SER A 54 -21.97 22.81 -26.96
C SER A 54 -21.97 24.33 -26.90
N ARG A 55 -23.15 24.95 -26.82
CA ARG A 55 -23.34 26.39 -26.64
C ARG A 55 -24.25 26.62 -25.45
N ASP A 56 -23.74 27.31 -24.45
CA ASP A 56 -24.56 27.92 -23.41
C ASP A 56 -25.15 29.22 -23.96
N LEU A 57 -26.47 29.39 -23.82
CA LEU A 57 -27.24 30.56 -24.26
C LEU A 57 -27.90 31.28 -23.07
N SER A 58 -27.77 30.77 -21.83
CA SER A 58 -28.35 31.35 -20.62
C SER A 58 -28.02 32.83 -20.41
N LYS A 59 -26.82 33.25 -20.85
CA LYS A 59 -26.31 34.64 -20.76
C LYS A 59 -26.18 35.33 -22.13
N SER A 60 -26.85 34.82 -23.17
CA SER A 60 -26.76 35.36 -24.54
C SER A 60 -27.94 36.28 -24.87
N SER A 61 -27.69 37.43 -25.50
CA SER A 61 -28.72 38.30 -26.10
C SER A 61 -29.49 37.69 -27.29
N LYS A 62 -29.42 36.35 -27.43
CA LYS A 62 -30.17 35.53 -28.39
C LYS A 62 -31.12 34.54 -27.72
N SER A 63 -31.14 34.45 -26.38
CA SER A 63 -32.06 33.59 -25.63
C SER A 63 -33.38 34.29 -25.26
N ASN A 64 -33.89 35.11 -26.17
CA ASN A 64 -35.15 35.80 -26.03
C ASN A 64 -36.31 34.81 -25.81
N VAL A 65 -37.28 35.22 -25.00
CA VAL A 65 -38.57 34.51 -24.84
C VAL A 65 -39.28 34.42 -26.20
N VAL A 66 -39.70 33.20 -26.58
CA VAL A 66 -40.41 32.93 -27.84
C VAL A 66 -41.59 31.97 -27.64
N PHE A 67 -42.64 32.12 -28.45
CA PHE A 67 -43.83 31.26 -28.43
C PHE A 67 -43.81 30.17 -29.52
N SER A 68 -42.96 30.29 -30.54
CA SER A 68 -42.67 29.21 -31.47
C SER A 68 -41.31 29.42 -32.12
N MET A 69 -40.56 28.34 -32.36
CA MET A 69 -39.27 28.36 -33.06
C MET A 69 -39.23 27.31 -34.16
N ILE A 70 -38.37 27.49 -35.17
CA ILE A 70 -38.00 26.41 -36.08
C ILE A 70 -36.78 25.69 -35.49
N HIS A 71 -36.91 24.38 -35.25
CA HIS A 71 -35.80 23.50 -34.89
C HIS A 71 -35.67 22.41 -35.95
N CYS A 72 -34.58 22.46 -36.73
CA CYS A 72 -34.24 21.43 -37.73
C CYS A 72 -35.41 21.12 -38.69
N GLY A 73 -36.01 22.15 -39.29
CA GLY A 73 -37.14 22.05 -40.21
C GLY A 73 -38.52 22.06 -39.51
N SER A 74 -38.64 21.46 -38.34
CA SER A 74 -39.90 21.39 -37.59
C SER A 74 -40.21 22.69 -36.83
N ARG A 75 -41.46 23.18 -36.90
CA ARG A 75 -41.94 24.27 -36.04
C ARG A 75 -42.32 23.71 -34.66
N ILE A 76 -41.49 24.00 -33.66
CA ILE A 76 -41.84 23.82 -32.25
C ILE A 76 -42.81 24.95 -31.88
N SER A 77 -44.03 24.58 -31.51
CA SER A 77 -45.07 25.45 -30.97
C SER A 77 -45.71 24.68 -29.83
N LEU A 78 -45.59 25.19 -28.61
CA LEU A 78 -45.90 24.45 -27.38
C LEU A 78 -47.17 25.03 -26.76
N ASP A 79 -48.29 24.87 -27.46
CA ASP A 79 -49.65 25.21 -27.00
C ASP A 79 -49.80 26.64 -26.46
N ASN A 80 -49.08 27.58 -27.09
CA ASN A 80 -48.97 29.00 -26.70
C ASN A 80 -48.32 29.24 -25.32
N VAL A 81 -47.53 28.32 -24.80
CA VAL A 81 -46.61 28.53 -23.67
C VAL A 81 -45.33 29.23 -24.17
N PRO A 82 -44.88 30.33 -23.54
CA PRO A 82 -43.60 30.94 -23.86
C PRO A 82 -42.42 30.11 -23.35
N PHE A 83 -41.32 30.14 -24.08
CA PHE A 83 -40.11 29.39 -23.74
C PHE A 83 -38.81 30.07 -24.14
N ARG A 84 -37.72 29.66 -23.49
CA ARG A 84 -36.34 30.12 -23.74
C ARG A 84 -35.42 28.93 -24.01
N VAL A 85 -34.58 29.01 -25.04
CA VAL A 85 -33.49 28.04 -25.25
C VAL A 85 -32.29 28.43 -24.39
N VAL A 86 -31.93 27.59 -23.43
CA VAL A 86 -30.86 27.86 -22.45
C VAL A 86 -29.52 27.30 -22.92
N LYS A 87 -29.54 26.18 -23.65
CA LYS A 87 -28.34 25.47 -24.09
C LYS A 87 -28.64 24.65 -25.34
N GLU A 88 -27.67 24.55 -26.23
CA GLU A 88 -27.70 23.66 -27.40
C GLU A 88 -26.46 22.77 -27.41
N THR A 89 -26.57 21.52 -27.83
CA THR A 89 -25.44 20.61 -27.99
C THR A 89 -25.63 19.73 -29.23
N VAL A 90 -24.60 19.67 -30.07
CA VAL A 90 -24.53 18.76 -31.21
C VAL A 90 -23.53 17.66 -30.85
N LYS A 91 -23.97 16.41 -30.89
CA LYS A 91 -23.12 15.23 -30.73
C LYS A 91 -23.06 14.42 -32.03
N SER A 92 -21.94 13.74 -32.31
CA SER A 92 -21.74 12.90 -33.51
C SER A 92 -21.33 11.48 -33.15
N SER A 93 -21.73 10.50 -33.97
CA SER A 93 -21.40 9.08 -33.76
C SER A 93 -19.93 8.76 -34.09
N SER A 94 -19.29 9.62 -34.89
CA SER A 94 -17.87 9.57 -35.22
C SER A 94 -17.11 10.80 -34.71
N THR A 95 -15.83 10.58 -34.41
CA THR A 95 -14.80 11.62 -34.26
C THR A 95 -13.92 11.58 -35.50
N THR A 96 -14.22 12.42 -36.49
CA THR A 96 -13.46 12.47 -37.75
C THR A 96 -12.13 13.20 -37.60
N ASP A 97 -11.03 12.48 -37.80
CA ASP A 97 -9.79 13.06 -38.32
C ASP A 97 -10.10 13.70 -39.69
N TRP A 98 -10.00 15.03 -39.83
CA TRP A 98 -9.72 15.69 -41.11
C TRP A 98 -9.01 17.02 -40.88
N GLN A 99 -7.79 17.11 -41.44
CA GLN A 99 -6.86 18.26 -41.51
C GLN A 99 -6.51 18.99 -40.20
N LYS A 100 -5.21 18.96 -39.87
CA LYS A 100 -4.59 19.82 -38.86
C LYS A 100 -4.36 21.21 -39.45
N GLU A 101 -5.01 22.23 -38.89
CA GLU A 101 -4.39 23.55 -38.76
C GLU A 101 -4.39 23.97 -37.29
N VAL A 102 -3.52 24.93 -36.95
CA VAL A 102 -3.00 25.12 -35.59
C VAL A 102 -4.04 25.77 -34.67
N TYR A 103 -4.43 25.08 -33.59
CA TYR A 103 -4.75 25.70 -32.29
C TYR A 103 -4.70 24.70 -31.13
N GLU A 104 -4.28 25.15 -29.95
CA GLU A 104 -4.13 24.34 -28.74
C GLU A 104 -5.43 24.25 -27.92
N LYS A 105 -5.75 23.08 -27.34
CA LYS A 105 -6.15 22.94 -25.91
C LYS A 105 -6.48 21.50 -25.46
N LYS A 106 -6.19 21.27 -24.16
CA LYS A 106 -6.85 20.38 -23.18
C LYS A 106 -7.60 19.12 -23.69
N ARG A 107 -7.05 17.93 -23.39
CA ARG A 107 -7.75 16.64 -23.53
C ARG A 107 -8.44 16.21 -22.23
N VAL A 108 -9.78 16.22 -22.24
CA VAL A 108 -10.59 15.34 -21.38
C VAL A 108 -10.59 13.95 -22.02
N ASN A 109 -10.21 12.91 -21.26
CA ASN A 109 -10.12 11.54 -21.79
C ASN A 109 -11.50 10.87 -21.89
N LEU A 110 -12.27 11.23 -22.92
CA LEU A 110 -13.33 10.37 -23.45
C LEU A 110 -12.72 9.39 -24.46
N GLN A 111 -13.03 8.10 -24.30
CA GLN A 111 -12.50 7.03 -25.14
C GLN A 111 -13.00 7.18 -26.59
N GLU A 112 -12.06 7.28 -27.54
CA GLU A 112 -12.36 7.52 -28.96
C GLU A 112 -13.35 6.50 -29.54
N THR A 113 -14.40 6.98 -30.21
CA THR A 113 -15.43 6.15 -30.82
C THR A 113 -14.89 5.46 -32.07
N LYS A 114 -14.86 4.13 -32.07
CA LYS A 114 -14.32 3.30 -33.18
C LYS A 114 -15.03 3.47 -34.54
N LYS A 115 -16.17 4.17 -34.59
CA LYS A 115 -17.03 4.37 -35.76
C LYS A 115 -16.44 5.42 -36.71
N LYS A 116 -15.32 5.11 -37.38
CA LYS A 116 -14.71 6.03 -38.36
C LYS A 116 -15.64 6.20 -39.57
N GLY A 117 -15.90 7.45 -39.97
CA GLY A 117 -16.67 7.77 -41.18
C GLY A 117 -18.19 7.65 -41.09
N CYS A 118 -18.79 7.61 -39.89
CA CYS A 118 -20.25 7.67 -39.73
C CYS A 118 -20.74 9.13 -39.58
N ALA A 119 -21.74 9.53 -40.37
CA ALA A 119 -22.27 10.89 -40.40
C ALA A 119 -23.41 11.17 -39.40
N ALA A 120 -23.91 10.15 -38.69
CA ALA A 120 -25.05 10.26 -37.78
C ALA A 120 -24.79 11.27 -36.63
N THR A 121 -25.81 12.07 -36.30
CA THR A 121 -25.75 13.08 -35.24
C THR A 121 -26.93 12.96 -34.28
N MET A 122 -26.71 13.43 -33.04
CA MET A 122 -27.74 13.65 -32.04
C MET A 122 -27.66 15.11 -31.56
N ASN A 123 -28.71 15.87 -31.83
CA ASN A 123 -28.84 17.26 -31.40
C ASN A 123 -29.71 17.33 -30.15
N LEU A 124 -29.29 18.12 -29.18
CA LEU A 124 -29.96 18.34 -27.90
C LEU A 124 -30.20 19.85 -27.71
N LYS A 125 -31.40 20.23 -27.27
CA LYS A 125 -31.73 21.60 -26.86
C LYS A 125 -32.42 21.61 -25.51
N TRP A 126 -31.85 22.32 -24.54
CA TRP A 126 -32.47 22.57 -23.25
C TRP A 126 -33.36 23.80 -23.37
N ILE A 127 -34.65 23.62 -23.09
CA ILE A 127 -35.67 24.65 -23.17
C ILE A 127 -36.30 24.82 -21.78
N GLU A 128 -36.31 26.05 -21.28
CA GLU A 128 -37.14 26.46 -20.14
C GLU A 128 -38.51 26.90 -20.67
N LEU A 129 -39.57 26.27 -20.17
CA LEU A 129 -40.98 26.62 -20.38
C LEU A 129 -41.50 27.41 -19.18
N TYR A 130 -42.45 28.31 -19.43
CA TYR A 130 -43.05 29.16 -18.42
C TYR A 130 -44.59 29.05 -18.47
N PRO A 131 -45.18 27.98 -17.89
CA PRO A 131 -46.61 27.66 -18.02
C PRO A 131 -47.54 28.79 -17.57
N ASP A 132 -47.20 29.48 -16.49
CA ASP A 132 -47.97 30.60 -15.90
C ASP A 132 -48.16 31.78 -16.87
N PHE A 133 -47.38 31.82 -17.97
CA PHE A 133 -47.40 32.86 -18.99
C PHE A 133 -47.97 32.35 -20.33
N GLN A 134 -48.69 31.22 -20.33
CA GLN A 134 -49.43 30.72 -21.49
C GLN A 134 -50.43 31.76 -22.01
N VAL A 135 -50.56 31.85 -23.34
CA VAL A 135 -51.48 32.79 -24.01
C VAL A 135 -52.70 32.04 -24.54
N ASP A 136 -53.83 32.22 -23.86
CA ASP A 136 -55.14 31.87 -24.41
C ASP A 136 -55.42 32.73 -25.65
N VAL A 137 -55.53 32.08 -26.80
CA VAL A 137 -55.87 32.71 -28.08
C VAL A 137 -57.34 32.38 -28.39
N PRO A 138 -58.28 33.33 -28.21
CA PRO A 138 -59.69 33.08 -28.52
C PRO A 138 -59.85 32.77 -30.00
N GLN A 139 -60.63 31.74 -30.37
CA GLN A 139 -60.93 31.49 -31.78
C GLN A 139 -62.33 32.01 -32.17
N PRO A 140 -62.49 32.62 -33.35
CA PRO A 140 -61.46 32.94 -34.35
C PRO A 140 -60.65 34.21 -33.99
N CYS A 141 -59.33 34.14 -34.16
CA CYS A 141 -58.42 35.29 -34.02
C CYS A 141 -57.50 35.37 -35.24
N GLY A 142 -57.33 36.59 -35.78
CA GLY A 142 -56.39 36.83 -36.88
C GLY A 142 -54.94 36.87 -36.41
N GLN A 143 -54.02 36.40 -37.25
CA GLN A 143 -52.59 36.28 -36.95
C GLN A 143 -51.96 37.55 -36.34
N THR A 144 -52.39 38.74 -36.76
CA THR A 144 -51.91 40.03 -36.23
C THR A 144 -52.31 40.27 -34.77
N ARG A 145 -53.48 39.78 -34.33
CA ARG A 145 -53.96 39.88 -32.94
C ARG A 145 -53.33 38.78 -32.07
N GLU A 146 -53.19 37.57 -32.60
CA GLU A 146 -52.43 36.48 -31.96
C GLU A 146 -50.98 36.91 -31.68
N GLY A 147 -50.31 37.50 -32.67
CA GLY A 147 -48.93 37.98 -32.54
C GLY A 147 -48.76 39.08 -31.50
N ARG A 148 -49.75 39.97 -31.32
CA ARG A 148 -49.75 40.99 -30.25
C ARG A 148 -49.86 40.35 -28.87
N LEU A 149 -50.87 39.52 -28.64
CA LEU A 149 -51.07 38.83 -27.36
C LEU A 149 -49.81 38.05 -26.92
N LYS A 150 -49.11 37.42 -27.87
CA LYS A 150 -47.83 36.73 -27.63
C LYS A 150 -46.67 37.70 -27.37
N ALA A 151 -46.60 38.85 -28.05
CA ALA A 151 -45.57 39.86 -27.78
C ALA A 151 -45.77 40.53 -26.40
N ASP A 152 -47.01 40.86 -26.06
CA ASP A 152 -47.37 41.50 -24.78
C ASP A 152 -47.03 40.55 -23.61
N LYS A 153 -47.40 39.27 -23.71
CA LYS A 153 -47.11 38.26 -22.67
C LYS A 153 -45.62 37.85 -22.63
N ALA A 154 -44.89 37.93 -23.75
CA ALA A 154 -43.42 37.79 -23.74
C ALA A 154 -42.75 38.92 -22.94
N LYS A 155 -43.25 40.15 -23.07
CA LYS A 155 -42.75 41.32 -22.33
C LYS A 155 -43.04 41.18 -20.83
N GLU A 156 -44.25 40.79 -20.45
CA GLU A 156 -44.62 40.53 -19.05
C GLU A 156 -43.71 39.47 -18.40
N LEU A 157 -43.41 38.37 -19.11
CA LEU A 157 -42.47 37.35 -18.64
C LEU A 157 -41.03 37.88 -18.56
N GLN A 158 -40.58 38.69 -19.51
CA GLN A 158 -39.23 39.28 -19.46
C GLN A 158 -39.10 40.20 -18.24
N GLU A 159 -40.09 41.06 -17.97
CA GLU A 159 -40.12 41.93 -16.79
C GLU A 159 -40.14 41.14 -15.48
N ALA A 160 -40.85 40.00 -15.44
CA ALA A 160 -40.85 39.08 -14.29
C ALA A 160 -39.54 38.30 -14.11
N LEU A 161 -38.77 38.08 -15.19
CA LEU A 161 -37.45 37.42 -15.15
C LEU A 161 -36.31 38.38 -14.81
N ASP A 162 -36.45 39.67 -15.14
CA ASP A 162 -35.49 40.72 -14.81
C ASP A 162 -35.66 41.25 -13.37
N ALA A 163 -36.80 40.97 -12.73
CA ALA A 163 -37.09 41.30 -11.34
C ALA A 163 -36.50 40.26 -10.36
N GLU A 164 -35.29 40.52 -9.84
CA GLU A 164 -34.50 39.60 -8.97
C GLU A 164 -35.23 39.05 -7.73
N GLN A 165 -36.37 39.62 -7.34
CA GLN A 165 -37.14 39.24 -6.14
C GLN A 165 -38.28 38.24 -6.42
N GLN A 166 -38.58 37.90 -7.68
CA GLN A 166 -39.74 37.07 -8.03
C GLN A 166 -39.34 35.71 -8.63
N THR A 167 -39.65 34.62 -7.92
CA THR A 167 -39.39 33.25 -8.39
C THR A 167 -40.44 32.81 -9.41
N VAL A 168 -40.17 33.05 -10.69
CA VAL A 168 -41.00 32.56 -11.81
C VAL A 168 -40.94 31.02 -11.89
N ALA A 169 -42.10 30.36 -11.94
CA ALA A 169 -42.17 28.91 -12.12
C ALA A 169 -41.75 28.51 -13.54
N LYS A 170 -40.95 27.43 -13.66
CA LYS A 170 -40.42 26.98 -14.94
C LYS A 170 -40.26 25.46 -15.02
N GLU A 171 -40.51 24.90 -16.19
CA GLU A 171 -40.28 23.49 -16.51
C GLU A 171 -39.11 23.37 -17.51
N THR A 172 -38.12 22.54 -17.22
CA THR A 172 -37.01 22.28 -18.16
C THR A 172 -37.32 21.04 -19.01
N ARG A 173 -37.20 21.15 -20.33
CA ARG A 173 -37.25 20.00 -21.26
C ARG A 173 -36.00 19.93 -22.14
N VAL A 174 -35.49 18.73 -22.37
CA VAL A 174 -34.40 18.47 -23.31
C VAL A 174 -34.98 17.89 -24.59
N TYR A 175 -35.09 18.72 -25.64
CA TYR A 175 -35.51 18.27 -26.96
C TYR A 175 -34.37 17.51 -27.63
N VAL A 176 -34.66 16.32 -28.11
CA VAL A 176 -33.72 15.37 -28.72
C VAL A 176 -34.09 15.21 -30.19
N ARG A 177 -33.10 15.35 -31.08
CA ARG A 177 -33.17 14.94 -32.48
C ARG A 177 -32.03 13.98 -32.78
N ILE A 178 -32.32 12.69 -32.89
CA ILE A 178 -31.36 11.60 -33.14
C ILE A 178 -31.54 11.07 -34.56
N ALA A 179 -30.45 10.74 -35.24
CA ALA A 179 -30.50 10.20 -36.59
C ALA A 179 -31.18 8.82 -36.62
N ASP A 180 -31.89 8.48 -37.69
CA ASP A 180 -32.54 7.16 -37.87
C ASP A 180 -31.52 6.10 -38.34
N CYS A 181 -31.85 4.82 -38.21
CA CYS A 181 -30.93 3.71 -38.54
C CYS A 181 -30.33 3.82 -39.95
N SER A 182 -31.14 4.27 -40.93
CA SER A 182 -30.77 4.52 -42.32
C SER A 182 -29.75 5.64 -42.54
N SER A 183 -29.54 6.51 -41.55
CA SER A 183 -28.56 7.60 -41.56
C SER A 183 -27.20 7.19 -40.97
N HIS A 184 -27.08 5.96 -40.46
CA HIS A 184 -25.79 5.40 -40.07
C HIS A 184 -25.09 4.80 -41.29
N GLN A 185 -23.86 5.25 -41.53
CA GLN A 185 -23.01 4.79 -42.61
C GLN A 185 -21.73 4.17 -42.04
N ASN A 186 -21.18 3.18 -42.75
CA ASN A 186 -19.91 2.50 -42.43
C ASN A 186 -19.88 1.74 -41.09
N HIS A 187 -21.04 1.44 -40.50
CA HIS A 187 -21.24 0.42 -39.47
C HIS A 187 -22.70 -0.08 -39.51
N GLY A 188 -22.94 -1.31 -39.06
CA GLY A 188 -24.29 -1.87 -38.89
C GLY A 188 -24.85 -1.61 -37.49
N PHE A 189 -26.08 -2.07 -37.25
CA PHE A 189 -26.57 -2.40 -35.91
C PHE A 189 -26.46 -3.91 -35.64
N GLU A 190 -26.37 -4.71 -36.71
CA GLU A 190 -26.13 -6.15 -36.73
C GLU A 190 -24.65 -6.52 -36.49
N ASP A 191 -23.77 -5.53 -36.24
CA ASP A 191 -22.33 -5.69 -35.93
C ASP A 191 -22.02 -6.53 -34.68
N MET A 192 -23.04 -7.11 -34.03
CA MET A 192 -22.89 -8.15 -33.01
C MET A 192 -22.07 -9.34 -33.52
N GLU A 193 -22.22 -9.74 -34.80
CA GLU A 193 -21.48 -10.88 -35.37
C GLU A 193 -19.97 -10.62 -35.53
N ALA A 194 -19.58 -9.39 -35.89
CA ALA A 194 -18.17 -9.00 -36.00
C ALA A 194 -17.46 -8.97 -34.63
N PHE A 195 -18.21 -8.72 -33.55
CA PHE A 195 -17.71 -8.85 -32.17
C PHE A 195 -17.84 -10.28 -31.60
N SER A 196 -18.69 -11.14 -32.18
CA SER A 196 -18.79 -12.56 -31.86
C SER A 196 -17.98 -13.48 -32.80
N GLN A 197 -17.07 -12.94 -33.61
CA GLN A 197 -15.99 -13.71 -34.20
C GLN A 197 -15.09 -14.26 -33.09
N ASN A 198 -15.44 -15.45 -32.61
CA ASN A 198 -14.58 -16.29 -31.81
C ASN A 198 -13.24 -16.46 -32.54
N ILE A 199 -12.16 -16.47 -31.76
CA ILE A 199 -10.84 -16.91 -32.24
C ILE A 199 -11.04 -18.29 -32.89
N ASP A 200 -10.41 -18.54 -34.04
CA ASP A 200 -10.50 -19.85 -34.70
C ASP A 200 -10.22 -20.96 -33.68
N LYS A 201 -11.02 -22.04 -33.72
CA LYS A 201 -10.98 -23.06 -32.67
C LYS A 201 -9.57 -23.64 -32.51
N SER A 202 -8.87 -23.91 -33.61
CA SER A 202 -7.49 -24.40 -33.62
C SER A 202 -6.49 -23.37 -33.07
N VAL A 203 -6.68 -22.07 -33.37
CA VAL A 203 -5.85 -20.99 -32.82
C VAL A 203 -6.11 -20.78 -31.32
N ALA A 204 -7.36 -20.87 -30.88
CA ALA A 204 -7.74 -20.82 -29.47
C ALA A 204 -7.13 -22.01 -28.71
N GLU A 205 -7.30 -23.24 -29.22
CA GLU A 205 -6.67 -24.44 -28.68
C GLU A 205 -5.14 -24.33 -28.65
N ARG A 206 -4.50 -23.74 -29.67
CA ARG A 206 -3.05 -23.51 -29.67
C ARG A 206 -2.61 -22.48 -28.61
N ILE A 207 -3.38 -21.41 -28.36
CA ILE A 207 -3.10 -20.50 -27.22
C ILE A 207 -3.17 -21.28 -25.89
N GLN A 208 -4.19 -22.14 -25.74
CA GLN A 208 -4.38 -22.92 -24.52
C GLN A 208 -3.28 -23.97 -24.32
N MET A 209 -2.79 -24.59 -25.40
CA MET A 209 -1.59 -25.44 -25.38
C MET A 209 -0.34 -24.65 -24.98
N LEU A 210 -0.04 -23.54 -25.66
CA LEU A 210 1.15 -22.72 -25.37
C LEU A 210 1.18 -22.23 -23.92
N ALA A 211 0.03 -21.83 -23.37
CA ALA A 211 -0.11 -21.47 -21.96
C ALA A 211 0.20 -22.63 -21.00
N ARG A 212 -0.24 -23.87 -21.34
CA ARG A 212 0.04 -25.10 -20.58
C ARG A 212 1.47 -25.61 -20.76
N GLU A 213 2.09 -25.33 -21.90
CA GLU A 213 3.52 -25.52 -22.20
C GLU A 213 4.41 -24.48 -21.47
N GLY A 214 3.82 -23.53 -20.73
CA GLY A 214 4.52 -22.52 -19.92
C GLY A 214 4.80 -21.20 -20.65
N ILE A 215 4.44 -21.08 -21.92
CA ILE A 215 4.63 -19.87 -22.74
C ILE A 215 3.44 -18.93 -22.48
N THR A 216 3.55 -18.14 -21.41
CA THR A 216 2.50 -17.22 -20.93
C THR A 216 2.72 -15.75 -21.34
N SER A 217 3.89 -15.42 -21.90
CA SER A 217 4.17 -14.11 -22.49
C SER A 217 3.32 -13.89 -23.75
N VAL A 218 2.43 -12.91 -23.72
CA VAL A 218 1.54 -12.56 -24.85
C VAL A 218 2.33 -12.29 -26.14
N SER A 219 3.51 -11.66 -26.02
CA SER A 219 4.40 -11.37 -27.15
C SER A 219 5.01 -12.62 -27.77
N ASP A 220 5.27 -13.66 -26.98
CA ASP A 220 5.89 -14.90 -27.44
C ASP A 220 4.85 -15.91 -27.93
N VAL A 221 3.68 -15.99 -27.27
CA VAL A 221 2.49 -16.66 -27.81
C VAL A 221 2.15 -16.09 -29.19
N LYS A 222 2.18 -14.76 -29.38
CA LYS A 222 1.93 -14.14 -30.69
C LYS A 222 2.94 -14.57 -31.77
N LYS A 223 4.22 -14.75 -31.43
CA LYS A 223 5.23 -15.31 -32.35
C LYS A 223 4.91 -16.77 -32.70
N CYS A 224 4.64 -17.60 -31.70
CA CYS A 224 4.30 -19.01 -31.90
C CYS A 224 3.02 -19.21 -32.72
N LEU A 225 2.01 -18.34 -32.54
CA LEU A 225 0.82 -18.32 -33.39
C LEU A 225 1.13 -17.93 -34.83
N HIS A 226 2.04 -16.99 -35.07
CA HIS A 226 2.38 -16.55 -36.42
C HIS A 226 2.95 -17.70 -37.28
N TYR A 227 3.87 -18.49 -36.72
CA TYR A 227 4.35 -19.73 -37.35
C TYR A 227 3.24 -20.78 -37.49
N TYR A 228 2.44 -21.00 -36.44
CA TYR A 228 1.36 -21.99 -36.46
C TYR A 228 0.28 -21.70 -37.53
N VAL A 229 -0.11 -20.44 -37.70
CA VAL A 229 -1.08 -20.05 -38.72
C VAL A 229 -0.49 -20.25 -40.12
N HIS A 230 0.68 -19.68 -40.41
CA HIS A 230 1.23 -19.69 -41.77
C HIS A 230 1.81 -21.03 -42.21
N ASP A 231 2.41 -21.80 -41.30
CA ASP A 231 3.24 -22.95 -41.65
C ASP A 231 2.65 -24.28 -41.15
N VAL A 232 1.50 -24.24 -40.46
CA VAL A 232 0.71 -25.43 -40.10
C VAL A 232 -0.73 -25.33 -40.62
N LEU A 233 -1.50 -24.29 -40.26
CA LEU A 233 -2.91 -24.16 -40.70
C LEU A 233 -3.06 -23.81 -42.19
N PHE A 234 -2.15 -23.00 -42.73
CA PHE A 234 -2.17 -22.50 -44.10
C PHE A 234 -0.94 -22.93 -44.93
N ALA A 235 -0.24 -23.99 -44.55
CA ALA A 235 0.99 -24.45 -45.20
C ALA A 235 0.89 -24.63 -46.72
N ASN A 236 -0.27 -25.10 -47.20
CA ASN A 236 -0.60 -25.30 -48.63
C ASN A 236 -1.81 -24.46 -49.08
N LYS A 237 -1.99 -23.26 -48.52
CA LYS A 237 -3.12 -22.36 -48.79
C LYS A 237 -2.64 -20.91 -48.91
N GLU A 238 -3.48 -20.06 -49.49
CA GLU A 238 -3.25 -18.61 -49.48
C GLU A 238 -3.23 -18.09 -48.03
N LYS A 239 -2.17 -17.34 -47.68
CA LYS A 239 -1.85 -17.02 -46.28
C LYS A 239 -2.73 -15.85 -45.79
N PRO A 240 -3.41 -15.98 -44.63
CA PRO A 240 -4.32 -14.94 -44.13
C PRO A 240 -3.55 -13.69 -43.69
N ASP A 241 -4.16 -12.52 -43.87
CA ASP A 241 -3.54 -11.24 -43.48
C ASP A 241 -3.35 -11.11 -41.96
N SER A 242 -2.25 -10.50 -41.55
CA SER A 242 -1.85 -10.32 -40.14
C SER A 242 -2.82 -9.50 -39.27
N SER A 243 -3.77 -8.76 -39.88
CA SER A 243 -4.85 -8.04 -39.20
C SER A 243 -6.09 -8.90 -38.92
N CYS A 244 -6.17 -10.11 -39.50
CA CYS A 244 -7.32 -11.00 -39.36
C CYS A 244 -7.41 -11.58 -37.93
N ARG A 245 -8.20 -10.94 -37.07
CA ARG A 245 -8.35 -11.25 -35.63
C ARG A 245 -8.76 -12.70 -35.32
N VAL A 246 -9.40 -13.40 -36.26
CA VAL A 246 -9.77 -14.82 -36.16
C VAL A 246 -8.52 -15.71 -36.01
N PHE A 247 -7.47 -15.44 -36.79
CA PHE A 247 -6.21 -16.21 -36.76
C PHE A 247 -5.09 -15.48 -36.01
N PHE A 248 -5.12 -14.15 -35.96
CA PHE A 248 -4.16 -13.28 -35.27
C PHE A 248 -4.85 -12.46 -34.16
N PRO A 249 -5.28 -13.11 -33.06
CA PRO A 249 -6.00 -12.46 -31.97
C PRO A 249 -5.20 -11.33 -31.30
N THR A 250 -5.90 -10.34 -30.73
CA THR A 250 -5.24 -9.17 -30.13
C THR A 250 -4.52 -9.53 -28.82
N HIS A 251 -3.64 -8.66 -28.34
CA HIS A 251 -2.99 -8.84 -27.03
C HIS A 251 -4.00 -9.03 -25.89
N ARG A 252 -5.18 -8.40 -25.96
CA ARG A 252 -6.25 -8.58 -24.97
C ARG A 252 -6.96 -9.92 -25.13
N ASP A 253 -7.18 -10.38 -26.35
CA ASP A 253 -7.81 -11.68 -26.62
C ASP A 253 -6.90 -12.84 -26.17
N ILE A 254 -5.61 -12.77 -26.51
CA ILE A 254 -4.59 -13.72 -26.04
C ILE A 254 -4.46 -13.67 -24.51
N SER A 255 -4.38 -12.47 -23.92
CA SER A 255 -4.32 -12.32 -22.45
C SER A 255 -5.57 -12.87 -21.77
N ASN A 256 -6.77 -12.64 -22.31
CA ASN A 256 -8.02 -13.19 -21.80
C ASN A 256 -8.05 -14.73 -21.91
N GLN A 257 -7.58 -15.33 -23.00
CA GLN A 257 -7.48 -16.80 -23.14
C GLN A 257 -6.48 -17.39 -22.15
N ILE A 258 -5.28 -16.80 -22.04
CA ILE A 258 -4.27 -17.20 -21.05
C ILE A 258 -4.84 -17.08 -19.63
N GLN A 259 -5.52 -15.98 -19.30
CA GLN A 259 -6.18 -15.81 -18.00
C GLN A 259 -7.39 -16.72 -17.81
N ALA A 260 -8.06 -17.18 -18.86
CA ALA A 260 -9.14 -18.18 -18.78
C ALA A 260 -8.58 -19.58 -18.51
N VAL A 261 -7.45 -19.96 -19.11
CA VAL A 261 -6.70 -21.19 -18.78
C VAL A 261 -6.17 -21.11 -17.35
N LEU A 262 -5.46 -20.03 -17.01
CA LEU A 262 -5.00 -19.70 -15.64
C LEU A 262 -6.16 -19.27 -14.69
N LYS A 263 -7.40 -19.62 -15.02
CA LYS A 263 -8.59 -19.60 -14.15
C LYS A 263 -9.29 -20.96 -14.09
N LYS A 264 -9.41 -21.67 -15.21
CA LYS A 264 -9.96 -23.04 -15.27
C LYS A 264 -9.01 -24.09 -14.69
N ASP A 265 -7.70 -23.98 -14.98
CA ASP A 265 -6.65 -24.85 -14.43
C ASP A 265 -6.11 -24.32 -13.08
N ARG A 266 -6.85 -23.43 -12.36
CA ARG A 266 -6.41 -22.86 -11.05
C ARG A 266 -6.30 -23.88 -9.93
N PHE A 267 -6.95 -25.02 -10.07
CA PHE A 267 -6.70 -26.19 -9.25
C PHE A 267 -6.81 -27.43 -10.13
N SER A 268 -5.92 -28.39 -9.93
CA SER A 268 -6.34 -29.77 -10.15
C SER A 268 -7.23 -30.15 -8.98
N THR A 269 -8.35 -30.84 -9.21
CA THR A 269 -9.13 -31.46 -8.12
C THR A 269 -8.23 -32.37 -7.27
N VAL A 270 -7.25 -33.03 -7.90
CA VAL A 270 -6.22 -33.84 -7.25
C VAL A 270 -5.32 -33.00 -6.33
N ASP A 271 -5.02 -31.73 -6.64
CA ASP A 271 -4.19 -30.90 -5.76
C ASP A 271 -4.97 -30.31 -4.57
N GLN A 272 -6.28 -30.06 -4.72
CA GLN A 272 -7.12 -29.73 -3.56
C GLN A 272 -7.32 -30.95 -2.64
N GLU A 273 -7.46 -32.14 -3.22
CA GLU A 273 -7.56 -33.38 -2.44
C GLU A 273 -6.24 -33.75 -1.77
N ASN A 274 -5.10 -33.58 -2.45
CA ASN A 274 -3.77 -33.71 -1.83
C ASN A 274 -3.58 -32.71 -0.69
N ALA A 275 -4.02 -31.46 -0.86
CA ALA A 275 -4.01 -30.46 0.21
C ALA A 275 -4.93 -30.87 1.37
N ARG A 276 -6.14 -31.41 1.10
CA ARG A 276 -7.04 -31.93 2.13
C ARG A 276 -6.41 -33.07 2.93
N ILE A 277 -5.81 -34.06 2.26
CA ILE A 277 -5.09 -35.18 2.88
C ILE A 277 -3.92 -34.67 3.72
N LEU A 278 -3.19 -33.65 3.24
CA LEU A 278 -2.13 -33.00 4.01
C LEU A 278 -2.67 -32.28 5.26
N ILE A 279 -3.81 -31.60 5.19
CA ILE A 279 -4.39 -30.91 6.35
C ILE A 279 -4.82 -31.90 7.43
N GLU A 280 -5.42 -33.04 7.07
CA GLU A 280 -5.72 -34.11 8.03
C GLU A 280 -4.44 -34.73 8.62
N LYS A 281 -3.37 -34.84 7.83
CA LYS A 281 -2.06 -35.23 8.35
C LYS A 281 -1.51 -34.19 9.35
N ILE A 282 -1.57 -32.89 9.05
CA ILE A 282 -1.12 -31.80 9.94
C ILE A 282 -1.93 -31.80 11.24
N ARG A 283 -3.24 -32.06 11.19
CA ARG A 283 -4.11 -32.22 12.37
C ARG A 283 -3.64 -33.36 13.28
N GLY A 284 -3.18 -34.47 12.70
CA GLY A 284 -2.60 -35.60 13.45
C GLY A 284 -1.19 -35.34 13.99
N GLU A 285 -0.32 -34.66 13.23
CA GLU A 285 1.07 -34.38 13.64
C GLU A 285 1.20 -33.20 14.63
N GLN A 286 0.26 -32.23 14.60
CA GLN A 286 0.32 -31.02 15.42
C GLN A 286 -0.99 -30.77 16.17
N LEU A 287 -1.26 -31.60 17.18
CA LEU A 287 -2.48 -31.56 18.01
C LEU A 287 -2.75 -30.19 18.67
N GLU A 288 -1.73 -29.34 18.86
CA GLU A 288 -1.88 -28.01 19.43
C GLU A 288 -1.96 -26.86 18.39
N SER A 289 -1.93 -27.16 17.09
CA SER A 289 -2.04 -26.16 16.01
C SER A 289 -3.48 -25.98 15.53
N SER A 290 -3.91 -24.72 15.38
CA SER A 290 -5.21 -24.38 14.81
C SER A 290 -5.15 -24.44 13.28
N VAL A 291 -6.08 -25.14 12.64
CA VAL A 291 -6.15 -25.21 11.16
C VAL A 291 -7.57 -25.33 10.61
N VAL A 292 -7.91 -24.38 9.73
CA VAL A 292 -9.13 -24.37 8.91
C VAL A 292 -8.71 -24.53 7.45
N TYR A 293 -9.39 -25.42 6.73
CA TYR A 293 -9.24 -25.62 5.30
C TYR A 293 -10.61 -25.86 4.66
N ARG A 294 -10.93 -25.06 3.65
CA ARG A 294 -12.16 -25.10 2.87
C ARG A 294 -11.75 -25.06 1.39
N PRO A 295 -11.86 -26.17 0.64
CA PRO A 295 -11.45 -26.23 -0.76
C PRO A 295 -12.40 -25.40 -1.64
N TYR A 296 -11.89 -24.86 -2.74
CA TYR A 296 -12.69 -24.14 -3.73
C TYR A 296 -13.67 -25.10 -4.43
N ALA A 297 -14.96 -24.78 -4.35
CA ALA A 297 -16.05 -25.49 -4.99
C ALA A 297 -16.61 -24.67 -6.17
N ALA A 298 -16.27 -25.07 -7.39
CA ALA A 298 -16.92 -24.49 -8.56
C ALA A 298 -18.33 -25.08 -8.73
N ARG A 299 -19.37 -24.35 -8.32
CA ARG A 299 -20.76 -24.69 -8.67
C ARG A 299 -20.90 -24.92 -10.18
N SER A 300 -21.22 -26.14 -10.57
CA SER A 300 -21.71 -26.44 -11.91
C SER A 300 -23.08 -25.78 -12.08
N PHE A 301 -23.17 -24.80 -12.98
CA PHE A 301 -24.41 -24.03 -13.20
C PHE A 301 -25.43 -24.86 -13.99
N VAL A 302 -25.94 -25.92 -13.38
CA VAL A 302 -27.07 -26.72 -13.87
C VAL A 302 -28.32 -25.87 -13.63
N GLY A 303 -28.94 -25.41 -14.71
CA GLY A 303 -30.10 -24.54 -14.62
C GLY A 303 -31.30 -25.27 -14.01
N SER A 304 -31.78 -24.78 -12.87
CA SER A 304 -33.16 -24.96 -12.44
C SER A 304 -33.86 -23.61 -12.52
N SER A 305 -34.93 -23.54 -13.28
CA SER A 305 -35.91 -22.46 -13.14
C SER A 305 -36.71 -22.70 -11.86
N ASP A 306 -36.87 -21.65 -11.05
CA ASP A 306 -38.15 -21.17 -10.48
C ASP A 306 -37.96 -20.49 -9.10
N SER A 307 -39.00 -19.77 -8.67
CA SER A 307 -39.13 -18.96 -7.45
C SER A 307 -38.28 -17.67 -7.37
N ASP A 308 -38.97 -16.54 -7.53
CA ASP A 308 -38.47 -15.21 -7.15
C ASP A 308 -38.43 -15.07 -5.62
N ASN A 309 -37.27 -14.73 -5.06
CA ASN A 309 -37.10 -14.10 -3.74
C ASN A 309 -35.68 -13.50 -3.67
N VAL A 310 -35.56 -12.18 -3.84
CA VAL A 310 -34.26 -11.50 -4.00
C VAL A 310 -33.91 -10.69 -2.76
N GLU A 311 -33.66 -11.37 -1.63
CA GLU A 311 -33.24 -10.66 -0.39
C GLU A 311 -32.29 -11.43 0.56
N GLU A 312 -31.49 -12.39 0.05
CA GLU A 312 -30.47 -13.09 0.87
C GLU A 312 -29.14 -13.38 0.12
N GLY A 313 -28.66 -12.39 -0.65
CA GLY A 313 -27.64 -12.60 -1.68
C GLY A 313 -26.16 -12.55 -1.28
N VAL A 314 -25.79 -12.30 -0.01
CA VAL A 314 -24.39 -12.02 0.37
C VAL A 314 -23.65 -13.24 0.98
N ALA A 315 -24.35 -14.11 1.71
CA ALA A 315 -23.71 -15.27 2.34
C ALA A 315 -23.20 -16.31 1.32
N SER A 316 -23.87 -16.44 0.16
CA SER A 316 -23.58 -17.50 -0.81
C SER A 316 -22.30 -17.32 -1.64
N GLU A 317 -21.60 -16.17 -1.60
CA GLU A 317 -20.27 -16.06 -2.22
C GLU A 317 -19.16 -16.65 -1.34
N CYS A 318 -19.40 -16.80 -0.03
CA CYS A 318 -18.41 -17.28 0.91
C CYS A 318 -18.07 -18.76 0.66
N GLU A 319 -19.05 -19.66 0.86
CA GLU A 319 -18.86 -21.11 1.03
C GLU A 319 -18.14 -21.80 -0.14
N ASP A 320 -18.32 -21.30 -1.36
CA ASP A 320 -17.74 -21.85 -2.61
C ASP A 320 -16.23 -21.48 -2.82
N THR A 321 -15.65 -20.55 -2.05
CA THR A 321 -14.25 -20.09 -2.21
C THR A 321 -13.17 -21.00 -1.58
N LEU A 322 -11.89 -20.81 -1.94
CA LEU A 322 -10.77 -21.37 -1.18
C LEU A 322 -10.51 -20.53 0.08
N LEU A 323 -10.47 -21.18 1.25
CA LEU A 323 -9.87 -20.66 2.47
C LEU A 323 -8.89 -21.68 3.07
N PHE A 324 -7.71 -21.21 3.47
CA PHE A 324 -6.80 -21.91 4.38
C PHE A 324 -6.35 -20.92 5.44
N CYS A 325 -6.49 -21.27 6.73
CA CYS A 325 -5.93 -20.54 7.86
C CYS A 325 -5.13 -21.50 8.75
N PHE A 326 -3.98 -21.06 9.26
CA PHE A 326 -3.12 -21.87 10.11
C PHE A 326 -2.39 -21.05 11.19
N GLN A 327 -2.30 -21.63 12.39
CA GLN A 327 -1.64 -21.01 13.55
C GLN A 327 -1.08 -22.07 14.51
N THR A 328 0.24 -22.10 14.72
CA THR A 328 0.83 -22.96 15.77
C THR A 328 0.52 -22.40 17.18
N LYS A 329 0.69 -23.24 18.21
CA LYS A 329 0.64 -22.79 19.62
C LYS A 329 1.61 -21.64 19.90
N PHE A 330 2.83 -21.70 19.34
CA PHE A 330 3.78 -20.59 19.40
C PHE A 330 3.21 -19.32 18.75
N MET A 331 2.65 -19.42 17.53
CA MET A 331 2.03 -18.28 16.84
C MET A 331 0.86 -17.67 17.63
N ARG A 332 0.00 -18.50 18.26
CA ARG A 332 -1.04 -18.03 19.20
C ARG A 332 -0.44 -17.32 20.42
N SER A 333 0.62 -17.86 21.03
CA SER A 333 1.30 -17.21 22.17
C SER A 333 1.94 -15.86 21.79
N MET A 334 2.47 -15.76 20.56
CA MET A 334 3.01 -14.50 20.03
C MET A 334 1.88 -13.48 19.77
N LEU A 335 0.74 -13.90 19.23
CA LEU A 335 -0.41 -13.02 19.03
C LEU A 335 -0.98 -12.53 20.38
N LYS A 336 -1.17 -13.43 21.34
CA LYS A 336 -1.65 -13.10 22.70
C LYS A 336 -0.68 -12.19 23.48
N LYS A 337 0.64 -12.32 23.29
CA LYS A 337 1.65 -11.52 24.02
C LYS A 337 2.01 -10.18 23.35
N TYR A 338 1.97 -10.08 22.01
CA TYR A 338 2.46 -8.90 21.29
C TYR A 338 1.40 -8.24 20.38
N GLY A 339 0.35 -8.97 19.98
CA GLY A 339 -0.69 -8.52 19.06
C GLY A 339 -1.77 -7.62 19.68
N GLY A 340 -1.65 -7.26 20.95
CA GLY A 340 -2.52 -6.26 21.60
C GLY A 340 -2.16 -4.81 21.23
N SER A 341 -0.88 -4.50 21.01
CA SER A 341 -0.47 -3.13 20.60
C SER A 341 -0.47 -2.95 19.08
N VAL A 342 0.21 -3.85 18.36
CA VAL A 342 0.27 -3.75 16.89
C VAL A 342 0.34 -5.11 16.20
N VAL A 343 -0.53 -5.28 15.21
CA VAL A 343 -0.50 -6.40 14.27
C VAL A 343 -0.29 -5.86 12.86
N CYS A 344 0.58 -6.50 12.10
CA CYS A 344 0.82 -6.18 10.71
C CYS A 344 0.18 -7.24 9.82
N LEU A 345 -0.40 -6.82 8.69
CA LEU A 345 -0.89 -7.69 7.63
C LEU A 345 -0.13 -7.33 6.34
N ASP A 346 0.38 -8.33 5.63
CA ASP A 346 1.11 -8.15 4.36
C ASP A 346 0.83 -9.33 3.41
N ALA A 347 0.54 -9.00 2.15
CA ALA A 347 0.10 -9.93 1.10
C ALA A 347 1.25 -10.29 0.15
N THR A 348 1.44 -11.58 -0.12
CA THR A 348 2.52 -12.08 -0.98
C THR A 348 2.06 -13.06 -2.06
N TYR A 349 2.16 -12.62 -3.32
CA TYR A 349 1.96 -13.41 -4.54
C TYR A 349 3.28 -14.06 -5.05
N GLU A 350 3.22 -14.81 -6.15
CA GLU A 350 4.34 -15.63 -6.70
C GLU A 350 4.84 -16.72 -5.72
N THR A 351 3.97 -17.13 -4.81
CA THR A 351 4.17 -18.17 -3.79
C THR A 351 3.80 -19.56 -4.30
N SER A 352 2.79 -19.63 -5.17
CA SER A 352 2.39 -20.81 -5.95
C SER A 352 2.44 -20.53 -7.45
N ASP A 353 2.34 -21.57 -8.28
CA ASP A 353 2.11 -21.43 -9.73
C ASP A 353 0.66 -20.96 -10.01
N TYR A 354 -0.22 -21.06 -9.00
CA TYR A 354 -1.51 -20.38 -8.94
C TYR A 354 -1.36 -18.93 -8.45
N ALA A 355 -2.15 -18.02 -9.02
CA ALA A 355 -2.24 -16.63 -8.59
C ALA A 355 -3.13 -16.47 -7.35
N LEU A 356 -2.65 -17.00 -6.22
CA LEU A 356 -3.28 -16.92 -4.89
C LEU A 356 -2.50 -15.92 -4.01
N PRO A 357 -3.18 -15.00 -3.29
CA PRO A 357 -2.55 -14.25 -2.20
C PRO A 357 -2.31 -15.18 -0.99
N LEU A 358 -1.06 -15.20 -0.52
CA LEU A 358 -0.69 -15.71 0.81
C LEU A 358 -0.51 -14.50 1.73
N PHE A 359 -1.19 -14.47 2.86
CA PHE A 359 -1.10 -13.42 3.86
C PHE A 359 -0.32 -13.87 5.09
N LEU A 360 0.53 -13.00 5.63
CA LEU A 360 1.15 -13.17 6.94
C LEU A 360 0.54 -12.16 7.92
N LEU A 361 0.01 -12.66 9.05
CA LEU A 361 -0.19 -11.87 10.26
C LEU A 361 1.13 -11.85 11.03
N VAL A 362 1.64 -10.66 11.32
CA VAL A 362 3.00 -10.48 11.88
C VAL A 362 2.97 -9.52 13.07
N VAL A 363 3.54 -9.94 14.20
CA VAL A 363 3.67 -9.09 15.40
C VAL A 363 5.09 -8.57 15.57
N LYS A 364 5.22 -7.42 16.24
CA LYS A 364 6.52 -6.84 16.62
C LYS A 364 6.96 -7.38 17.97
N THR A 365 8.09 -8.11 17.99
CA THR A 365 8.69 -8.70 19.19
C THR A 365 10.04 -8.04 19.52
N PRO A 366 10.60 -8.23 20.72
CA PRO A 366 12.00 -7.92 21.04
C PRO A 366 13.01 -8.41 19.99
N SER A 367 12.84 -9.65 19.52
CA SER A 367 13.76 -10.32 18.59
C SER A 367 13.60 -9.89 17.12
N GLY A 368 12.55 -9.12 16.77
CA GLY A 368 12.32 -8.65 15.40
C GLY A 368 10.85 -8.51 15.04
N TYR A 369 10.49 -8.97 13.86
CA TYR A 369 9.13 -9.22 13.42
C TYR A 369 8.93 -10.74 13.38
N THR A 370 7.81 -11.25 13.88
CA THR A 370 7.54 -12.69 14.05
C THR A 370 6.16 -13.04 13.48
N PRO A 371 6.01 -14.08 12.63
CA PRO A 371 4.70 -14.53 12.19
C PRO A 371 3.84 -14.98 13.38
N ALA A 372 2.57 -14.60 13.37
CA ALA A 372 1.57 -14.91 14.38
C ALA A 372 0.28 -15.52 13.78
N GLY A 373 0.16 -15.55 12.45
CA GLY A 373 -0.89 -16.23 11.69
C GLY A 373 -0.51 -16.31 10.21
N VAL A 374 -1.04 -17.28 9.47
CA VAL A 374 -0.89 -17.36 8.01
C VAL A 374 -2.18 -17.84 7.36
N PHE A 375 -2.57 -17.20 6.25
CA PHE A 375 -3.75 -17.62 5.48
C PHE A 375 -3.59 -17.50 3.97
N ILE A 376 -4.37 -18.28 3.23
CA ILE A 376 -4.49 -18.25 1.77
C ILE A 376 -5.98 -18.16 1.44
N ILE A 377 -6.35 -17.23 0.57
CA ILE A 377 -7.73 -17.02 0.12
C ILE A 377 -7.82 -16.99 -1.41
N GLN A 378 -8.97 -17.37 -1.98
CA GLN A 378 -9.17 -17.38 -3.43
C GLN A 378 -9.12 -15.99 -4.07
N PHE A 379 -9.67 -14.99 -3.38
CA PHE A 379 -9.82 -13.63 -3.88
C PHE A 379 -9.48 -12.61 -2.80
N GLU A 380 -8.83 -11.52 -3.20
CA GLU A 380 -8.45 -10.41 -2.33
C GLU A 380 -9.61 -9.40 -2.17
N THR A 381 -10.72 -9.88 -1.59
CA THR A 381 -11.88 -9.06 -1.25
C THR A 381 -11.89 -8.74 0.24
N ALA A 382 -12.56 -7.65 0.63
CA ALA A 382 -12.73 -7.33 2.05
C ALA A 382 -13.42 -8.48 2.81
N HIS A 383 -14.39 -9.16 2.17
CA HIS A 383 -15.13 -10.26 2.76
C HIS A 383 -14.24 -11.49 3.04
N CYS A 384 -13.45 -11.96 2.06
CA CYS A 384 -12.57 -13.12 2.25
C CYS A 384 -11.42 -12.84 3.23
N ILE A 385 -10.94 -11.58 3.32
CA ILE A 385 -9.96 -11.18 4.33
C ILE A 385 -10.63 -11.13 5.71
N ALA A 386 -11.87 -10.62 5.82
CA ALA A 386 -12.62 -10.58 7.08
C ALA A 386 -12.90 -12.00 7.61
N GLU A 387 -13.36 -12.93 6.78
CA GLU A 387 -13.56 -14.34 7.12
C GLU A 387 -12.29 -14.95 7.76
N ALA A 388 -11.13 -14.75 7.11
CA ALA A 388 -9.85 -15.23 7.63
C ALA A 388 -9.48 -14.57 8.98
N LEU A 389 -9.69 -13.26 9.12
CA LEU A 389 -9.39 -12.52 10.36
C LEU A 389 -10.32 -12.95 11.53
N ASP A 390 -11.60 -13.19 11.28
CA ASP A 390 -12.54 -13.72 12.27
C ASP A 390 -12.15 -15.13 12.75
N VAL A 391 -11.58 -15.98 11.88
CA VAL A 391 -11.02 -17.28 12.29
C VAL A 391 -9.86 -17.10 13.28
N PHE A 392 -8.93 -16.18 13.06
CA PHE A 392 -7.86 -15.89 14.04
C PHE A 392 -8.38 -15.26 15.33
N LYS A 393 -9.45 -14.45 15.24
CA LYS A 393 -10.15 -13.86 16.39
C LYS A 393 -10.81 -14.92 17.27
N GLN A 394 -11.47 -15.92 16.67
CA GLN A 394 -12.02 -17.08 17.37
C GLN A 394 -10.95 -17.99 17.98
N TRP A 395 -9.71 -17.97 17.47
CA TRP A 395 -8.58 -18.75 18.00
C TRP A 395 -7.81 -18.03 19.13
N CYS A 396 -8.10 -16.77 19.43
CA CYS A 396 -7.36 -15.97 20.41
C CYS A 396 -8.31 -15.09 21.25
N ASP A 397 -8.77 -15.65 22.38
CA ASP A 397 -9.65 -14.97 23.34
C ASP A 397 -9.15 -13.56 23.70
N ASN A 398 -10.07 -12.59 23.65
CA ASN A 398 -9.84 -11.18 23.94
C ASN A 398 -8.73 -10.51 23.10
N TRP A 399 -8.35 -11.07 21.95
CA TRP A 399 -7.45 -10.40 21.02
C TRP A 399 -8.15 -9.23 20.31
N SER A 400 -7.75 -8.02 20.68
CA SER A 400 -8.16 -6.76 20.03
C SER A 400 -6.94 -5.85 19.93
N PRO A 401 -6.38 -5.63 18.73
CA PRO A 401 -5.26 -4.70 18.54
C PRO A 401 -5.66 -3.25 18.82
N GLU A 402 -4.78 -2.47 19.45
CA GLU A 402 -4.83 -1.01 19.49
C GLU A 402 -4.79 -0.44 18.05
N TYR A 403 -3.83 -0.89 17.23
CA TYR A 403 -3.79 -0.53 15.82
C TYR A 403 -3.20 -1.61 14.89
N TRP A 404 -3.49 -1.46 13.59
CA TRP A 404 -2.98 -2.30 12.51
C TRP A 404 -1.98 -1.56 11.61
N MET A 405 -0.93 -2.26 11.15
CA MET A 405 -0.09 -1.78 10.04
C MET A 405 -0.34 -2.61 8.78
N VAL A 406 -0.90 -1.98 7.75
CA VAL A 406 -1.36 -2.63 6.51
C VAL A 406 -0.99 -1.86 5.26
N ASP A 407 -1.20 -2.44 4.09
CA ASP A 407 -0.98 -1.74 2.83
C ASP A 407 -2.11 -0.76 2.50
N TYR A 408 -1.90 0.07 1.47
CA TYR A 408 -2.98 0.95 0.99
C TYR A 408 -3.97 0.17 0.10
N SER A 409 -4.48 -0.93 0.65
CA SER A 409 -5.48 -1.81 0.04
C SER A 409 -6.86 -1.50 0.64
N LYS A 410 -7.81 -1.10 -0.22
CA LYS A 410 -9.21 -0.91 0.21
C LYS A 410 -9.85 -2.20 0.72
N ALA A 411 -9.36 -3.36 0.30
CA ALA A 411 -9.84 -4.65 0.78
C ALA A 411 -9.42 -4.90 2.24
N GLU A 412 -8.11 -4.79 2.54
CA GLU A 412 -7.55 -4.95 3.89
C GLU A 412 -8.15 -3.94 4.88
N ILE A 413 -8.18 -2.66 4.51
CA ILE A 413 -8.69 -1.57 5.36
C ILE A 413 -10.18 -1.79 5.70
N SER A 414 -10.98 -2.26 4.75
CA SER A 414 -12.42 -2.52 4.98
C SER A 414 -12.62 -3.78 5.82
N ALA A 415 -11.84 -4.84 5.58
CA ALA A 415 -11.89 -6.09 6.33
C ALA A 415 -11.55 -5.86 7.82
N ILE A 416 -10.49 -5.10 8.10
CA ILE A 416 -10.08 -4.79 9.47
C ILE A 416 -11.14 -3.93 10.16
N LYS A 417 -11.72 -2.92 9.50
CA LYS A 417 -12.83 -2.13 10.09
C LYS A 417 -14.10 -2.94 10.32
N GLN A 418 -14.32 -4.02 9.58
CA GLN A 418 -15.44 -4.94 9.80
C GLN A 418 -15.21 -5.83 11.03
N VAL A 419 -14.01 -6.41 11.17
CA VAL A 419 -13.71 -7.39 12.24
C VAL A 419 -13.26 -6.72 13.54
N PHE A 420 -12.59 -5.58 13.46
CA PHE A 420 -12.02 -4.82 14.57
C PHE A 420 -12.35 -3.32 14.43
N PRO A 421 -13.63 -2.91 14.60
CA PRO A 421 -14.07 -1.53 14.37
C PRO A 421 -13.38 -0.49 15.28
N GLU A 422 -12.99 -0.89 16.49
CA GLU A 422 -12.30 -0.04 17.47
C GLU A 422 -10.79 0.11 17.19
N SER A 423 -10.19 -0.76 16.36
CA SER A 423 -8.76 -0.70 16.06
C SER A 423 -8.44 0.43 15.07
N GLN A 424 -7.41 1.21 15.39
CA GLN A 424 -6.89 2.20 14.45
C GLN A 424 -6.11 1.53 13.31
N ILE A 425 -5.92 2.24 12.19
CA ILE A 425 -5.26 1.71 10.99
C ILE A 425 -4.14 2.65 10.53
N SER A 426 -2.96 2.08 10.26
CA SER A 426 -1.76 2.76 9.79
C SER A 426 -1.27 2.13 8.48
N ILE A 427 -1.07 2.95 7.45
CA ILE A 427 -0.52 2.52 6.17
C ILE A 427 0.99 2.31 6.30
N CYS A 428 1.45 1.19 5.75
CA CYS A 428 2.81 0.71 5.60
C CYS A 428 3.74 1.75 4.91
N ASP A 429 4.71 2.33 5.64
CA ASP A 429 5.64 3.36 5.13
C ASP A 429 6.38 2.95 3.85
N PHE A 430 7.06 1.80 3.87
CA PHE A 430 7.70 1.20 2.69
C PHE A 430 6.79 1.15 1.46
N HIS A 431 5.55 0.63 1.58
CA HIS A 431 4.64 0.52 0.44
C HIS A 431 4.01 1.87 0.02
N ARG A 432 3.76 2.80 0.96
CA ARG A 432 3.44 4.21 0.64
C ARG A 432 4.55 4.88 -0.17
N LEU A 433 5.79 4.80 0.30
CA LEU A 433 6.97 5.37 -0.38
C LEU A 433 7.19 4.72 -1.76
N GLN A 434 6.99 3.41 -1.87
CA GLN A 434 7.07 2.67 -3.13
C GLN A 434 5.94 3.07 -4.10
N ALA A 435 4.73 3.32 -3.61
CA ALA A 435 3.62 3.84 -4.41
C ALA A 435 3.89 5.26 -4.93
N TRP A 436 4.38 6.16 -4.06
CA TRP A 436 4.81 7.51 -4.44
C TRP A 436 5.92 7.47 -5.50
N GLN A 437 7.00 6.71 -5.27
CA GLN A 437 8.08 6.54 -6.25
C GLN A 437 7.58 5.99 -7.60
N ARG A 438 6.71 4.97 -7.59
CA ARG A 438 6.09 4.41 -8.80
C ARG A 438 5.14 5.37 -9.52
N TRP A 439 4.60 6.37 -8.84
CA TRP A 439 3.73 7.38 -9.43
C TRP A 439 4.56 8.54 -10.00
N LEU A 440 5.48 9.10 -9.21
CA LEU A 440 6.33 10.24 -9.59
C LEU A 440 7.21 9.94 -10.82
N ARG A 441 7.72 8.71 -10.94
CA ARG A 441 8.57 8.31 -12.08
C ARG A 441 7.80 7.94 -13.36
N ARG A 442 6.47 8.05 -13.40
CA ARG A 442 5.72 7.88 -14.67
C ARG A 442 5.84 9.14 -15.51
N LYS A 443 6.40 9.01 -16.72
CA LYS A 443 6.54 10.13 -17.67
C LYS A 443 5.22 10.88 -17.91
N GLU A 444 4.10 10.17 -17.90
CA GLU A 444 2.74 10.71 -18.04
C GLU A 444 2.38 11.78 -16.99
N ASN A 445 3.03 11.77 -15.82
CA ASN A 445 2.71 12.67 -14.72
C ASN A 445 3.47 14.00 -14.79
N ASN A 446 4.42 14.17 -15.72
CA ASN A 446 5.13 15.43 -15.99
C ASN A 446 5.75 16.09 -14.74
N ILE A 447 6.43 15.29 -13.90
CA ILE A 447 7.18 15.80 -12.73
C ILE A 447 8.61 16.14 -13.20
N SER A 448 9.06 17.36 -12.91
CA SER A 448 10.40 17.88 -13.23
C SER A 448 11.50 17.11 -12.48
N ASP A 449 11.41 17.11 -11.15
CA ASP A 449 12.28 16.33 -10.27
C ASP A 449 11.43 15.35 -9.40
N PRO A 450 11.38 14.05 -9.77
CA PRO A 450 10.69 13.03 -9.00
C PRO A 450 11.27 12.73 -7.61
N ASP A 451 12.51 13.11 -7.31
CA ASP A 451 13.18 12.78 -6.05
C ASP A 451 13.11 13.94 -5.05
N GLU A 452 13.14 15.20 -5.51
CA GLU A 452 12.83 16.37 -4.69
C GLU A 452 11.33 16.47 -4.36
N ALA A 453 10.44 16.21 -5.32
CA ALA A 453 9.00 16.07 -5.03
C ALA A 453 8.74 14.99 -3.97
N LEU A 454 9.47 13.87 -4.03
CA LEU A 454 9.44 12.81 -3.01
C LEU A 454 10.01 13.27 -1.66
N ARG A 455 11.02 14.16 -1.63
CA ARG A 455 11.57 14.73 -0.40
C ARG A 455 10.51 15.55 0.34
N LEU A 456 9.74 16.37 -0.36
CA LEU A 456 8.64 17.15 0.22
C LEU A 456 7.51 16.24 0.75
N MET A 457 7.08 15.24 -0.02
CA MET A 457 6.08 14.26 0.43
C MET A 457 6.55 13.47 1.67
N LYS A 458 7.85 13.12 1.75
CA LYS A 458 8.47 12.52 2.94
C LYS A 458 8.47 13.47 4.13
N HIS A 459 8.69 14.77 3.92
CA HIS A 459 8.69 15.75 5.00
C HIS A 459 7.32 15.83 5.68
N VAL A 460 6.24 15.91 4.89
CA VAL A 460 4.84 15.83 5.36
C VAL A 460 4.59 14.53 6.15
N ALA A 461 5.09 13.38 5.68
CA ALA A 461 4.94 12.12 6.41
C ALA A 461 5.72 12.07 7.75
N SER A 462 6.85 12.77 7.84
CA SER A 462 7.73 12.77 9.00
C SER A 462 7.30 13.74 10.12
N ALA A 463 6.35 14.62 9.85
CA ALA A 463 5.81 15.60 10.79
C ALA A 463 5.36 14.92 12.10
N SER A 464 5.90 15.38 13.22
CA SER A 464 5.67 14.79 14.54
C SER A 464 4.61 15.55 15.34
N TYR A 465 4.48 16.86 15.10
CA TYR A 465 3.43 17.71 15.64
C TYR A 465 2.48 18.20 14.54
N GLN A 466 1.29 18.66 14.92
CA GLN A 466 0.32 19.19 13.95
C GLN A 466 0.87 20.42 13.22
N HIS A 467 1.57 21.32 13.94
CA HIS A 467 2.21 22.49 13.33
C HIS A 467 3.34 22.12 12.34
N ASP A 468 4.09 21.03 12.58
CA ASP A 468 5.07 20.51 11.61
C ASP A 468 4.36 20.08 10.32
N PHE A 469 3.22 19.40 10.46
CA PHE A 469 2.46 18.86 9.35
C PHE A 469 1.88 19.99 8.51
N ASP A 470 1.22 20.95 9.14
CA ASP A 470 0.62 22.09 8.45
C ASP A 470 1.70 22.90 7.70
N LYS A 471 2.82 23.21 8.36
CA LYS A 471 3.98 23.89 7.74
C LYS A 471 4.64 23.07 6.61
N ALA A 472 4.74 21.74 6.76
CA ALA A 472 5.26 20.87 5.70
C ALA A 472 4.31 20.78 4.49
N VAL A 473 2.99 20.89 4.72
CA VAL A 473 1.97 20.98 3.67
C VAL A 473 2.02 22.35 2.99
N GLU A 474 2.14 23.47 3.72
CA GLU A 474 2.35 24.82 3.15
C GLU A 474 3.56 24.84 2.19
N VAL A 475 4.72 24.35 2.65
CA VAL A 475 5.95 24.25 1.82
C VAL A 475 5.77 23.34 0.60
N LEU A 476 4.89 22.33 0.67
CA LEU A 476 4.53 21.51 -0.49
C LEU A 476 3.56 22.24 -1.44
N VAL A 477 2.60 22.99 -0.91
CA VAL A 477 1.59 23.75 -1.66
C VAL A 477 2.20 24.92 -2.45
N ASP A 478 3.20 25.60 -1.89
CA ASP A 478 3.93 26.68 -2.57
C ASP A 478 4.91 26.18 -3.66
N SER A 479 5.24 24.88 -3.63
CA SER A 479 6.22 24.27 -4.54
C SER A 479 5.79 24.32 -6.02
N GLU A 480 6.76 24.20 -6.93
CA GLU A 480 6.44 24.07 -8.36
C GLU A 480 5.62 22.80 -8.68
N TYR A 481 5.75 21.74 -7.87
CA TYR A 481 5.03 20.48 -8.09
C TYR A 481 3.53 20.61 -7.84
N TRP A 482 3.09 21.46 -6.91
CA TRP A 482 1.65 21.69 -6.65
C TRP A 482 0.93 22.37 -7.82
N LYS A 483 1.67 23.08 -8.67
CA LYS A 483 1.17 23.72 -9.89
C LYS A 483 0.86 22.68 -10.98
N ASN A 484 1.37 21.45 -10.86
CA ASN A 484 0.98 20.32 -11.69
C ASN A 484 -0.33 19.70 -11.15
N GLU A 485 -1.42 19.91 -11.87
CA GLU A 485 -2.77 19.41 -11.56
C GLU A 485 -2.81 17.91 -11.25
N ARG A 486 -1.98 17.08 -11.91
CA ARG A 486 -1.91 15.63 -11.63
C ARG A 486 -1.24 15.33 -10.29
N PHE A 487 -0.20 16.08 -9.93
CA PHE A 487 0.48 15.93 -8.64
C PHE A 487 -0.45 16.36 -7.51
N ARG A 488 -1.08 17.54 -7.64
CA ARG A 488 -2.06 18.04 -6.67
C ARG A 488 -3.17 17.03 -6.44
N SER A 489 -3.93 16.66 -7.46
CA SER A 489 -5.02 15.67 -7.32
C SER A 489 -4.54 14.33 -6.77
N TYR A 490 -3.34 13.87 -7.15
CA TYR A 490 -2.79 12.63 -6.58
C TYR A 490 -2.45 12.73 -5.09
N PHE A 491 -1.93 13.86 -4.60
CA PHE A 491 -1.61 13.98 -3.17
C PHE A 491 -2.81 14.41 -2.34
N GLU A 492 -3.58 15.39 -2.80
CA GLU A 492 -4.74 15.97 -2.14
C GLU A 492 -5.89 14.94 -2.02
N GLU A 493 -6.35 14.39 -3.14
CA GLU A 493 -7.55 13.52 -3.16
C GLU A 493 -7.27 12.10 -2.65
N VAL A 494 -6.02 11.60 -2.73
CA VAL A 494 -5.68 10.19 -2.46
C VAL A 494 -4.88 9.98 -1.17
N TRP A 495 -4.11 10.97 -0.71
CA TRP A 495 -3.24 10.85 0.47
C TRP A 495 -3.62 11.82 1.60
N LEU A 496 -3.75 13.13 1.34
CA LEU A 496 -4.14 14.09 2.37
C LEU A 496 -5.57 13.85 2.88
N SER A 497 -6.45 13.32 2.02
CA SER A 497 -7.79 12.83 2.38
C SER A 497 -7.83 11.65 3.37
N VAL A 498 -6.68 11.05 3.67
CA VAL A 498 -6.49 9.94 4.63
C VAL A 498 -5.21 10.13 5.47
N LYS A 499 -4.79 11.38 5.70
CA LYS A 499 -3.54 11.77 6.40
C LYS A 499 -3.37 11.09 7.76
N GLU A 500 -4.47 10.89 8.46
CA GLU A 500 -4.57 10.26 9.79
C GLU A 500 -3.99 8.83 9.77
N LEU A 501 -4.12 8.13 8.63
CA LEU A 501 -3.65 6.76 8.46
C LEU A 501 -2.14 6.67 8.19
N TRP A 502 -1.39 7.77 7.99
CA TRP A 502 0.01 7.64 7.55
C TRP A 502 0.99 8.74 7.98
N VAL A 503 0.54 9.88 8.48
CA VAL A 503 1.42 10.92 9.04
C VAL A 503 1.92 10.48 10.42
N MET A 504 3.20 10.75 10.74
CA MET A 504 3.82 10.24 11.96
C MET A 504 3.17 10.77 13.25
N SER A 505 2.67 12.01 13.27
CA SER A 505 2.01 12.63 14.43
C SER A 505 0.92 11.76 15.06
N TYR A 506 0.01 11.22 14.24
CA TYR A 506 -1.09 10.33 14.65
C TYR A 506 -0.58 8.97 15.15
N ARG A 507 0.54 8.46 14.61
CA ARG A 507 1.14 7.20 15.06
C ARG A 507 1.91 7.29 16.37
N LEU A 508 2.37 8.48 16.74
CA LEU A 508 3.11 8.72 17.98
C LEU A 508 2.21 8.65 19.23
N GLU A 509 0.90 8.57 19.06
CA GLU A 509 -0.06 8.34 20.13
C GLU A 509 0.02 6.88 20.63
N PHE A 510 0.10 5.91 19.70
CA PHE A 510 0.11 4.48 20.00
C PHE A 510 1.23 4.01 20.92
N ASP A 511 0.99 2.90 21.60
CA ASP A 511 1.90 2.39 22.62
C ASP A 511 3.13 1.68 22.04
N VAL A 512 3.13 1.32 20.74
CA VAL A 512 4.27 0.75 20.01
C VAL A 512 4.43 1.41 18.64
N VAL A 513 5.35 2.36 18.49
CA VAL A 513 5.52 3.10 17.22
C VAL A 513 6.39 2.31 16.23
N LEU A 514 5.78 1.76 15.18
CA LEU A 514 6.52 1.11 14.08
C LEU A 514 7.16 2.14 13.12
N THR A 515 8.34 2.64 13.48
CA THR A 515 9.09 3.63 12.65
C THR A 515 9.90 3.02 11.50
N THR A 516 10.03 1.68 11.43
CA THR A 516 10.69 0.98 10.30
C THR A 516 10.01 -0.36 10.02
N ASN A 517 9.42 -0.49 8.83
CA ASN A 517 8.62 -1.64 8.42
C ASN A 517 9.31 -2.60 7.42
N ASN A 518 10.58 -2.33 7.09
CA ASN A 518 11.46 -3.19 6.28
C ASN A 518 11.49 -4.67 6.72
N GLY A 519 11.10 -4.99 7.96
CA GLY A 519 11.11 -6.34 8.51
C GLY A 519 10.04 -7.29 7.94
N ILE A 520 8.89 -6.77 7.50
CA ILE A 520 7.78 -7.60 6.99
C ILE A 520 8.07 -8.01 5.53
N GLU A 521 8.37 -7.05 4.67
CA GLU A 521 8.91 -7.33 3.33
C GLU A 521 10.23 -8.13 3.40
N ALA A 522 11.06 -7.98 4.45
CA ALA A 522 12.19 -8.90 4.65
C ALA A 522 11.77 -10.35 4.96
N GLN A 523 10.67 -10.58 5.67
CA GLN A 523 10.09 -11.91 5.83
C GLN A 523 9.56 -12.47 4.51
N ASN A 524 8.76 -11.70 3.76
CA ASN A 524 8.18 -12.13 2.49
C ASN A 524 9.25 -12.39 1.42
N ARG A 525 10.28 -11.54 1.33
CA ARG A 525 11.47 -11.78 0.50
C ARG A 525 12.26 -13.04 0.91
N VAL A 526 12.39 -13.32 2.21
CA VAL A 526 13.02 -14.55 2.70
C VAL A 526 12.20 -15.79 2.35
N LEU A 527 10.88 -15.76 2.55
CA LEU A 527 9.97 -16.84 2.14
C LEU A 527 10.13 -17.16 0.64
N LYS A 528 10.02 -16.14 -0.22
CA LYS A 528 10.19 -16.30 -1.67
C LYS A 528 11.58 -16.82 -2.04
N ALA A 529 12.65 -16.22 -1.52
CA ALA A 529 14.01 -16.50 -1.96
C ALA A 529 14.61 -17.80 -1.41
N GLN A 530 14.29 -18.17 -0.16
CA GLN A 530 14.92 -19.32 0.52
C GLN A 530 14.07 -20.58 0.50
N TYR A 531 12.74 -20.46 0.40
CA TYR A 531 11.81 -21.59 0.48
C TYR A 531 11.14 -21.86 -0.87
N VAL A 532 10.35 -20.90 -1.39
CA VAL A 532 9.54 -21.06 -2.62
C VAL A 532 10.37 -21.18 -3.91
N LYS A 533 11.56 -20.56 -3.95
CA LYS A 533 12.49 -20.65 -5.10
C LYS A 533 13.50 -21.80 -4.98
N SER A 534 13.67 -22.39 -3.80
CA SER A 534 14.57 -23.53 -3.55
C SER A 534 13.88 -24.88 -3.73
N SER A 535 12.54 -24.92 -3.66
CA SER A 535 11.73 -26.12 -3.86
C SER A 535 11.66 -26.53 -5.33
N SER A 536 12.38 -27.59 -5.70
CA SER A 536 12.42 -28.14 -7.06
C SER A 536 11.14 -28.91 -7.43
N GLY A 537 10.14 -28.24 -7.98
CA GLY A 537 8.91 -28.87 -8.47
C GLY A 537 7.88 -27.88 -9.02
N LYS A 538 6.67 -28.37 -9.32
CA LYS A 538 5.48 -27.51 -9.50
C LYS A 538 5.10 -26.92 -8.13
N ARG A 539 4.84 -25.61 -8.06
CA ARG A 539 4.42 -24.92 -6.83
C ARG A 539 2.91 -25.01 -6.67
N SER A 540 2.43 -26.22 -6.42
CA SER A 540 1.02 -26.49 -6.16
C SER A 540 0.56 -25.91 -4.81
N LEU A 541 -0.75 -25.90 -4.54
CA LEU A 541 -1.28 -25.47 -3.24
C LEU A 541 -0.75 -26.39 -2.12
N THR A 542 -0.74 -27.70 -2.35
CA THR A 542 -0.14 -28.68 -1.42
C THR A 542 1.34 -28.36 -1.16
N SER A 543 2.11 -28.02 -2.20
CA SER A 543 3.52 -27.66 -2.07
C SER A 543 3.72 -26.37 -1.28
N LEU A 544 2.87 -25.36 -1.47
CA LEU A 544 2.92 -24.11 -0.73
C LEU A 544 2.61 -24.33 0.77
N ILE A 545 1.56 -25.08 1.08
CA ILE A 545 1.19 -25.43 2.47
C ILE A 545 2.34 -26.21 3.14
N MET A 546 2.89 -27.24 2.49
CA MET A 546 4.09 -27.96 2.99
C MET A 546 5.25 -27.01 3.30
N THR A 547 5.58 -26.13 2.35
CA THR A 547 6.71 -25.21 2.42
C THR A 547 6.56 -24.20 3.56
N VAL A 548 5.33 -23.73 3.81
CA VAL A 548 5.01 -22.81 4.91
C VAL A 548 5.01 -23.53 6.25
N VAL A 549 4.24 -24.61 6.40
CA VAL A 549 3.96 -25.28 7.68
C VAL A 549 5.15 -26.07 8.21
N HIS A 550 5.86 -26.81 7.36
CA HIS A 550 6.97 -27.67 7.79
C HIS A 550 8.36 -27.06 7.51
N GLY A 551 8.45 -25.98 6.72
CA GLY A 551 9.70 -25.33 6.35
C GLY A 551 9.88 -23.93 6.96
N TYR A 552 9.01 -22.99 6.58
CA TYR A 552 9.17 -21.58 6.93
C TYR A 552 8.85 -21.28 8.40
N LEU A 553 7.70 -21.71 8.90
CA LEU A 553 7.25 -21.36 10.26
C LEU A 553 8.13 -21.97 11.37
N PRO A 554 8.54 -23.26 11.31
CA PRO A 554 9.43 -23.83 12.32
C PRO A 554 10.81 -23.16 12.36
N ASP A 555 11.31 -22.70 11.21
CA ASP A 555 12.54 -21.91 11.13
C ASP A 555 12.40 -20.54 11.82
N LYS A 556 11.24 -19.88 11.71
CA LYS A 556 10.98 -18.60 12.41
C LYS A 556 10.86 -18.79 13.90
N GLU A 557 10.20 -19.85 14.34
CA GLU A 557 10.09 -20.24 15.74
C GLU A 557 11.48 -20.54 16.33
N ALA A 558 12.25 -21.44 15.70
CA ALA A 558 13.62 -21.75 16.11
C ALA A 558 14.53 -20.51 16.15
N LYS A 559 14.44 -19.62 15.15
CA LYS A 559 15.21 -18.35 15.14
C LYS A 559 14.74 -17.35 16.20
N PHE A 560 13.47 -17.36 16.59
CA PHE A 560 12.97 -16.56 17.70
C PHE A 560 13.54 -17.04 19.04
N HIS A 561 13.47 -18.35 19.32
CA HIS A 561 14.03 -18.93 20.55
C HIS A 561 15.55 -18.78 20.61
N GLU A 562 16.26 -18.95 19.49
CA GLU A 562 17.69 -18.69 19.36
C GLU A 562 18.04 -17.22 19.67
N ALA A 563 17.26 -16.28 19.16
CA ALA A 563 17.45 -14.85 19.43
C ALA A 563 17.07 -14.45 20.87
N ALA A 564 16.05 -15.08 21.46
CA ALA A 564 15.66 -14.85 22.85
C ALA A 564 16.74 -15.36 23.83
N ARG A 565 17.21 -16.60 23.65
CA ARG A 565 18.29 -17.18 24.48
C ARG A 565 19.56 -16.33 24.44
N LYS A 566 19.95 -15.85 23.25
CA LYS A 566 21.10 -14.96 23.03
C LYS A 566 21.04 -13.60 23.72
N GLN A 567 19.88 -13.23 24.27
CA GLN A 567 19.68 -11.98 25.03
C GLN A 567 19.65 -12.21 26.55
N SER A 568 19.68 -13.46 27.02
CA SER A 568 19.63 -13.82 28.44
C SER A 568 21.02 -14.05 29.04
N SER A 569 21.15 -13.81 30.35
CA SER A 569 22.33 -14.17 31.15
C SER A 569 22.68 -15.66 31.06
N ALA A 570 21.71 -16.52 30.77
CA ALA A 570 21.91 -17.97 30.56
C ALA A 570 22.74 -18.31 29.31
N TYR A 571 22.92 -17.38 28.36
CA TYR A 571 23.79 -17.57 27.20
C TYR A 571 25.17 -16.92 27.40
N ARG A 572 25.24 -15.76 28.07
CA ARG A 572 26.50 -15.12 28.46
C ARG A 572 26.27 -14.13 29.61
N GLN A 573 27.21 -14.07 30.56
CA GLN A 573 27.20 -13.08 31.62
C GLN A 573 27.24 -11.64 31.07
N TYR A 574 26.57 -10.71 31.76
CA TYR A 574 26.66 -9.28 31.51
C TYR A 574 27.98 -8.72 32.07
N SER A 575 28.40 -7.56 31.55
CA SER A 575 29.48 -6.76 32.17
C SER A 575 28.96 -6.11 33.46
N GLU A 576 29.83 -5.94 34.45
CA GLU A 576 29.55 -5.25 35.72
C GLU A 576 29.05 -3.80 35.48
N ASN A 577 29.49 -3.17 34.39
CA ASN A 577 29.06 -1.83 33.97
C ASN A 577 27.60 -1.78 33.44
N VAL A 578 26.89 -2.92 33.38
CA VAL A 578 25.46 -2.98 33.03
C VAL A 578 24.65 -3.14 34.31
N PRO A 579 23.85 -2.15 34.75
CA PRO A 579 23.05 -2.23 35.97
C PRO A 579 22.15 -3.47 36.01
N ALA A 580 22.09 -4.14 37.16
CA ALA A 580 21.37 -5.41 37.35
C ALA A 580 19.88 -5.34 36.92
N TYR A 581 19.22 -4.18 37.09
CA TYR A 581 17.83 -3.98 36.66
C TYR A 581 17.62 -4.00 35.13
N LEU A 582 18.69 -3.95 34.33
CA LEU A 582 18.69 -4.11 32.87
C LEU A 582 19.01 -5.56 32.41
N HIS A 583 19.42 -6.44 33.33
CA HIS A 583 19.74 -7.84 32.97
C HIS A 583 18.46 -8.58 32.54
N ASN A 584 18.60 -9.51 31.59
CA ASN A 584 17.50 -10.27 30.98
C ASN A 584 16.39 -9.40 30.34
N ARG A 585 16.77 -8.22 29.81
CA ARG A 585 15.90 -7.36 29.00
C ARG A 585 16.30 -7.36 27.51
N PRO A 586 15.39 -6.98 26.59
CA PRO A 586 15.68 -6.90 25.15
C PRO A 586 16.92 -6.06 24.83
N HIS A 587 17.82 -6.55 23.96
CA HIS A 587 19.06 -5.82 23.62
C HIS A 587 18.82 -4.40 23.07
N GLY A 588 17.70 -4.18 22.38
CA GLY A 588 17.29 -2.84 21.93
C GLY A 588 16.97 -1.90 23.10
N PHE A 589 16.27 -2.39 24.13
CA PHE A 589 15.97 -1.66 25.35
C PHE A 589 17.24 -1.42 26.20
N VAL A 590 18.07 -2.46 26.38
CA VAL A 590 19.34 -2.33 27.12
C VAL A 590 20.26 -1.30 26.46
N LYS A 591 20.40 -1.31 25.13
CA LYS A 591 21.21 -0.31 24.42
C LYS A 591 20.63 1.11 24.53
N HIS A 592 19.31 1.25 24.47
CA HIS A 592 18.62 2.54 24.68
C HIS A 592 18.91 3.11 26.08
N MET A 593 18.72 2.28 27.11
CA MET A 593 19.00 2.66 28.50
C MET A 593 20.47 3.02 28.73
N LEU A 594 21.41 2.19 28.25
CA LEU A 594 22.84 2.45 28.43
C LEU A 594 23.32 3.73 27.72
N ARG A 595 22.75 4.09 26.56
CA ARG A 595 23.02 5.40 25.93
C ARG A 595 22.64 6.54 26.86
N TRP A 596 21.40 6.52 27.33
CA TRP A 596 20.84 7.62 28.10
C TRP A 596 21.30 7.71 29.55
N LEU A 597 21.80 6.61 30.14
CA LEU A 597 22.52 6.65 31.42
C LEU A 597 23.85 7.40 31.29
N VAL A 598 24.60 7.22 30.20
CA VAL A 598 25.84 7.98 29.93
C VAL A 598 25.55 9.44 29.59
N ASN A 599 24.58 9.75 28.73
CA ASN A 599 24.24 11.16 28.45
C ASN A 599 23.63 11.89 29.66
N ALA A 600 23.14 11.19 30.69
CA ALA A 600 22.76 11.79 31.98
C ALA A 600 23.97 12.16 32.86
N GLU A 601 25.21 11.87 32.44
CA GLU A 601 26.44 12.42 33.03
C GLU A 601 26.57 13.93 32.81
N GLU A 602 26.00 14.45 31.72
CA GLU A 602 26.08 15.85 31.28
C GLU A 602 25.17 16.82 32.06
N TYR A 603 24.29 16.29 32.91
CA TYR A 603 23.33 17.04 33.71
C TYR A 603 23.82 17.17 35.16
N THR A 604 23.32 18.18 35.85
CA THR A 604 23.54 18.50 37.26
C THR A 604 22.23 18.45 38.06
N PRO A 605 22.27 18.43 39.41
CA PRO A 605 21.04 18.45 40.22
C PRO A 605 20.16 19.69 40.04
N THR A 606 20.71 20.82 39.58
CA THR A 606 19.94 22.06 39.31
C THR A 606 19.14 21.99 38.00
N ASP A 607 19.45 21.03 37.13
CA ASP A 607 18.78 20.91 35.83
C ASP A 607 17.46 20.12 35.92
N MET A 608 17.05 19.75 37.15
CA MET A 608 15.85 19.02 37.50
C MET A 608 15.14 19.68 38.70
N GLU A 609 13.81 19.79 38.63
CA GLU A 609 12.94 20.19 39.73
C GLU A 609 11.80 19.16 39.90
N GLU A 610 11.43 18.79 41.13
CA GLU A 610 10.21 18.01 41.40
C GLU A 610 9.03 18.97 41.59
N LEU A 611 7.96 18.76 40.83
CA LEU A 611 6.77 19.60 40.88
C LEU A 611 5.91 19.29 42.12
N SER A 612 4.90 20.12 42.36
CA SER A 612 3.91 19.92 43.44
C SER A 612 3.09 18.61 43.41
N VAL A 613 3.33 17.73 42.43
CA VAL A 613 2.75 16.38 42.31
C VAL A 613 3.90 15.38 42.45
N GLU A 614 3.89 14.58 43.52
CA GLU A 614 4.96 13.62 43.83
C GLU A 614 5.21 12.65 42.66
N GLY A 615 6.48 12.49 42.28
CA GLY A 615 6.88 11.67 41.13
C GLY A 615 6.71 12.35 39.77
N VAL A 616 6.43 13.66 39.72
CA VAL A 616 6.41 14.44 38.48
C VAL A 616 7.51 15.51 38.52
N PHE A 617 8.40 15.51 37.52
CA PHE A 617 9.59 16.34 37.46
C PHE A 617 9.59 17.21 36.20
N THR A 618 10.25 18.36 36.25
CA THR A 618 10.71 19.12 35.08
C THR A 618 12.21 18.98 34.93
N VAL A 619 12.68 18.71 33.70
CA VAL A 619 14.10 18.55 33.36
C VAL A 619 14.42 19.40 32.13
N HIS A 620 15.54 20.13 32.17
CA HIS A 620 15.96 21.02 31.08
C HIS A 620 16.38 20.27 29.81
N SER A 621 16.45 21.00 28.70
CA SER A 621 16.86 20.49 27.39
C SER A 621 18.32 20.85 27.07
N GLU A 622 19.17 19.83 26.88
CA GLU A 622 20.50 19.88 26.23
C GLU A 622 20.63 20.78 24.97
N ARG A 623 19.52 21.22 24.38
CA ARG A 623 19.48 22.01 23.14
C ARG A 623 19.05 23.47 23.32
N SER A 624 18.46 23.81 24.47
CA SER A 624 17.98 25.16 24.80
C SER A 624 17.59 25.19 26.27
N ASP A 625 18.15 26.13 27.02
CA ASP A 625 17.85 26.30 28.45
C ASP A 625 16.38 26.70 28.69
N ASP A 626 15.69 27.23 27.67
CA ASP A 626 14.26 27.60 27.69
C ASP A 626 13.31 26.38 27.54
N ASP A 627 13.79 25.26 26.97
CA ASP A 627 12.98 24.06 26.70
C ASP A 627 12.94 23.15 27.95
N LEU A 628 11.84 23.18 28.71
CA LEU A 628 11.59 22.28 29.84
C LEU A 628 10.75 21.06 29.43
N TYR A 629 11.23 19.85 29.77
CA TYR A 629 10.50 18.60 29.58
C TYR A 629 9.94 18.06 30.90
N THR A 630 8.63 17.82 30.93
CA THR A 630 7.97 17.14 32.06
C THR A 630 8.22 15.63 31.98
N VAL A 631 8.44 15.00 33.13
CA VAL A 631 8.60 13.55 33.33
C VAL A 631 7.61 13.11 34.41
N ASP A 632 6.76 12.13 34.12
CA ASP A 632 5.74 11.61 35.04
C ASP A 632 6.00 10.12 35.31
N PHE A 633 6.23 9.76 36.57
CA PHE A 633 6.42 8.38 37.03
C PHE A 633 5.11 7.67 37.37
N THR A 634 4.05 8.42 37.71
CA THR A 634 2.72 7.88 38.06
C THR A 634 2.05 7.26 36.83
N LYS A 635 2.17 7.94 35.69
CA LYS A 635 1.87 7.44 34.35
C LYS A 635 3.12 7.60 33.48
N PRO A 636 4.03 6.61 33.49
CA PRO A 636 5.34 6.64 32.82
C PRO A 636 5.33 7.32 31.45
N SER A 637 5.70 8.60 31.46
CA SER A 637 5.70 9.45 30.27
C SER A 637 6.67 10.61 30.41
N CYS A 638 7.09 11.16 29.27
CA CYS A 638 7.82 12.41 29.20
C CYS A 638 7.41 13.15 27.93
N THR A 639 7.34 14.49 27.99
CA THR A 639 6.93 15.34 26.85
C THR A 639 7.96 15.37 25.72
N CYS A 640 9.14 14.78 25.88
CA CYS A 640 10.22 14.88 24.91
C CYS A 640 10.05 13.98 23.67
N PRO A 641 10.66 14.36 22.52
CA PRO A 641 10.58 13.58 21.29
C PRO A 641 11.09 12.14 21.40
N ASP A 642 12.10 11.88 22.24
CA ASP A 642 12.67 10.54 22.41
C ASP A 642 11.70 9.58 23.12
N PHE A 643 11.10 10.01 24.23
CA PHE A 643 10.07 9.22 24.90
C PHE A 643 8.85 9.03 23.98
N ARG A 644 8.37 10.10 23.35
CA ARG A 644 7.19 10.03 22.47
C ARG A 644 7.40 9.06 21.28
N LYS A 645 8.63 8.92 20.80
CA LYS A 645 9.00 7.99 19.72
C LYS A 645 9.22 6.55 20.18
N HIS A 646 9.90 6.33 21.30
CA HIS A 646 10.35 4.99 21.71
C HIS A 646 9.50 4.35 22.82
N LYS A 647 8.72 5.15 23.56
CA LYS A 647 7.90 4.74 24.74
C LYS A 647 8.74 4.02 25.83
N TYR A 648 10.05 4.26 25.82
CA TYR A 648 11.04 3.79 26.80
C TYR A 648 11.56 4.97 27.61
N PRO A 649 12.14 4.77 28.82
CA PRO A 649 12.74 5.86 29.58
C PRO A 649 13.79 6.60 28.74
N CYS A 650 13.62 7.90 28.58
CA CYS A 650 14.53 8.78 27.83
C CYS A 650 15.63 9.35 28.75
N LYS A 651 16.53 10.17 28.21
CA LYS A 651 17.57 10.87 29.01
C LYS A 651 17.02 11.56 30.27
N HIS A 652 15.86 12.21 30.21
CA HIS A 652 15.27 12.90 31.37
C HIS A 652 14.86 11.92 32.49
N PHE A 653 14.37 10.72 32.15
CA PHE A 653 14.18 9.66 33.15
C PHE A 653 15.51 9.22 33.77
N CYS A 654 16.58 9.10 32.98
CA CYS A 654 17.91 8.77 33.49
C CYS A 654 18.51 9.86 34.39
N VAL A 655 18.20 11.15 34.15
CA VAL A 655 18.55 12.26 35.05
C VAL A 655 17.82 12.10 36.39
N VAL A 656 16.50 11.85 36.37
CA VAL A 656 15.73 11.59 37.62
C VAL A 656 16.28 10.35 38.34
N PHE A 657 16.57 9.25 37.64
CA PHE A 657 17.17 8.04 38.23
C PHE A 657 18.55 8.27 38.88
N LYS A 658 19.24 9.36 38.54
CA LYS A 658 20.58 9.71 39.04
C LYS A 658 20.53 10.70 40.21
N TYR A 659 19.53 11.59 40.23
CA TYR A 659 19.47 12.72 41.17
C TYR A 659 18.24 12.75 42.09
N SER A 660 17.26 11.86 41.92
CA SER A 660 16.16 11.69 42.87
C SER A 660 16.41 10.50 43.81
N ASP A 661 16.47 10.76 45.11
CA ASP A 661 16.52 9.72 46.15
C ASP A 661 15.23 8.87 46.22
N ARG A 662 14.14 9.32 45.57
CA ARG A 662 12.83 8.65 45.55
C ARG A 662 12.58 7.87 44.26
N CYS A 663 12.90 8.46 43.11
CA CYS A 663 12.39 8.02 41.81
C CYS A 663 13.46 7.33 40.94
N GLY A 664 13.83 6.10 41.32
CA GLY A 664 14.71 5.22 40.52
C GLY A 664 13.95 4.35 39.50
N PHE A 665 14.67 3.60 38.66
CA PHE A 665 14.07 2.70 37.65
C PHE A 665 13.07 1.69 38.24
N SER A 666 13.31 1.22 39.48
CA SER A 666 12.44 0.32 40.24
C SER A 666 11.14 0.95 40.76
N SER A 667 11.04 2.28 40.80
CA SER A 667 9.83 3.00 41.20
C SER A 667 8.77 3.08 40.09
N LEU A 668 9.15 2.79 38.84
CA LEU A 668 8.22 2.75 37.72
C LEU A 668 7.16 1.64 37.91
N PRO A 669 5.87 1.92 37.63
CA PRO A 669 4.79 0.94 37.71
C PRO A 669 5.12 -0.40 37.05
N GLN A 670 4.81 -1.49 37.76
CA GLN A 670 5.06 -2.86 37.27
C GLN A 670 4.26 -3.17 35.98
N SER A 671 3.12 -2.52 35.76
CA SER A 671 2.38 -2.58 34.48
C SER A 671 3.20 -2.07 33.29
N TYR A 672 4.07 -1.06 33.51
CA TYR A 672 4.98 -0.54 32.51
C TYR A 672 6.26 -1.38 32.40
N LEU A 673 6.89 -1.76 33.52
CA LEU A 673 8.13 -2.56 33.51
C LEU A 673 7.96 -3.98 32.96
N ASN A 674 6.75 -4.54 33.04
CA ASN A 674 6.41 -5.87 32.51
C ASN A 674 5.86 -5.82 31.07
N ARG A 675 5.91 -4.67 30.39
CA ARG A 675 5.48 -4.55 28.99
C ARG A 675 6.27 -5.48 28.07
N PRO A 676 5.62 -6.11 27.06
CA PRO A 676 6.28 -7.06 26.16
C PRO A 676 7.51 -6.52 25.42
N GLN A 677 7.63 -5.19 25.29
CA GLN A 677 8.77 -4.52 24.64
C GLN A 677 9.97 -4.30 25.58
N ILE A 678 9.76 -4.41 26.91
CA ILE A 678 10.73 -4.11 27.98
C ILE A 678 11.18 -5.40 28.71
N THR A 679 10.41 -6.49 28.62
CA THR A 679 10.78 -7.83 29.10
C THR A 679 11.31 -8.74 27.99
N LEU A 680 12.26 -9.63 28.28
CA LEU A 680 12.36 -10.87 27.51
C LEU A 680 11.19 -11.78 27.91
N GLY A 681 10.65 -12.55 26.94
CA GLY A 681 9.67 -13.58 27.27
C GLY A 681 10.33 -14.73 28.01
N SER A 682 9.73 -15.17 29.12
CA SER A 682 9.96 -16.50 29.67
C SER A 682 9.76 -17.56 28.58
N CYS A 683 10.61 -18.58 28.54
CA CYS A 683 10.34 -19.76 27.73
C CYS A 683 9.18 -20.53 28.38
N PRO A 684 8.17 -21.05 27.64
CA PRO A 684 6.96 -21.64 28.24
C PRO A 684 7.15 -22.93 29.08
N GLU A 685 8.39 -23.30 29.40
CA GLU A 685 8.78 -24.56 30.04
C GLU A 685 9.04 -24.41 31.56
N SER A 686 8.85 -23.21 32.14
CA SER A 686 9.14 -22.91 33.55
C SER A 686 7.92 -22.68 34.45
N GLU A 687 6.69 -23.00 33.99
CA GLU A 687 5.45 -22.88 34.78
C GLU A 687 4.85 -24.23 35.24
N THR A 688 5.72 -25.23 35.45
CA THR A 688 5.49 -26.43 36.28
C THR A 688 6.84 -26.82 36.91
N SER A 689 6.97 -27.29 38.16
CA SER A 689 6.00 -27.62 39.21
C SER A 689 6.64 -27.45 40.61
N SER A 690 5.88 -27.67 41.68
CA SER A 690 6.29 -27.52 43.09
C SER A 690 7.40 -28.49 43.55
N GLU A 691 7.90 -28.24 44.77
CA GLU A 691 8.62 -29.10 45.76
C GLU A 691 8.77 -30.62 45.42
N ILE A 692 9.84 -31.36 45.76
CA ILE A 692 10.53 -31.44 47.08
C ILE A 692 12.09 -31.71 46.93
N PRO A 693 12.89 -32.34 47.84
CA PRO A 693 14.07 -31.69 48.45
C PRO A 693 15.47 -32.11 47.95
N LEU A 694 16.51 -31.47 48.49
CA LEU A 694 17.93 -31.82 48.30
C LEU A 694 18.30 -33.21 48.84
N VAL A 695 19.25 -33.87 48.16
CA VAL A 695 20.07 -34.98 48.68
C VAL A 695 21.55 -34.71 48.33
N ASN A 696 22.47 -35.21 49.15
CA ASN A 696 23.87 -34.81 49.22
C ASN A 696 24.78 -35.36 48.09
N GLN A 697 25.80 -34.55 47.74
CA GLN A 697 27.26 -34.84 47.60
C GLN A 697 27.76 -36.29 47.39
N PRO A 698 28.89 -36.52 46.66
CA PRO A 698 30.13 -35.75 46.87
C PRO A 698 31.01 -35.40 45.66
N SER A 699 31.98 -34.52 45.94
CA SER A 699 33.15 -34.20 45.12
C SER A 699 34.28 -35.24 45.23
N PRO A 700 35.04 -35.50 44.16
CA PRO A 700 36.36 -36.12 44.22
C PRO A 700 37.49 -35.09 44.06
N SER A 701 38.63 -35.33 44.73
CA SER A 701 39.85 -34.52 44.64
C SER A 701 41.02 -35.36 44.09
N GLU A 702 42.03 -34.66 43.55
CA GLU A 702 43.46 -35.03 43.50
C GLU A 702 44.01 -36.14 42.58
N VAL A 703 45.31 -35.96 42.24
CA VAL A 703 46.33 -36.85 41.66
C VAL A 703 46.09 -37.52 40.28
N SER A 704 47.09 -37.69 39.37
CA SER A 704 48.52 -37.30 39.37
C SER A 704 49.14 -37.36 37.94
N SER A 705 50.26 -36.64 37.71
CA SER A 705 51.40 -36.98 36.79
C SER A 705 51.16 -37.05 35.25
N GLN A 706 52.14 -36.77 34.36
CA GLN A 706 53.39 -35.96 34.40
C GLN A 706 53.91 -35.71 32.95
N ASP A 707 55.18 -35.32 32.80
CA ASP A 707 56.01 -35.15 31.58
C ASP A 707 55.72 -33.88 30.71
N LEU A 708 56.62 -32.90 30.59
CA LEU A 708 58.01 -32.82 30.04
C LEU A 708 58.05 -32.66 28.50
N GLY A 709 58.74 -31.67 27.90
CA GLY A 709 59.49 -30.53 28.46
C GLY A 709 60.34 -29.79 27.39
N THR A 710 61.08 -28.73 27.80
CA THR A 710 62.06 -27.92 27.00
C THR A 710 61.49 -27.02 25.85
N ALA A 711 62.02 -25.83 25.53
CA ALA A 711 63.20 -25.08 26.05
C ALA A 711 63.07 -23.52 25.93
N ALA A 712 63.84 -22.82 26.79
CA ALA A 712 64.64 -21.57 26.65
C ALA A 712 64.61 -20.71 25.35
N SER A 713 64.90 -19.38 25.35
CA SER A 713 65.24 -18.39 26.41
C SER A 713 65.23 -16.92 25.90
N GLU A 714 65.44 -15.97 26.84
CA GLU A 714 66.06 -14.61 26.80
C GLU A 714 66.99 -14.23 25.60
N SER A 715 67.28 -12.95 25.26
CA SER A 715 66.73 -11.61 25.64
C SER A 715 67.31 -10.46 24.76
N ASP A 716 66.87 -9.21 25.01
CA ASP A 716 67.56 -7.91 24.84
C ASP A 716 67.72 -7.18 23.47
N ILE A 717 68.12 -5.89 23.59
CA ILE A 717 67.97 -4.70 22.73
C ILE A 717 69.35 -3.98 22.70
N PRO A 718 69.91 -3.40 21.59
CA PRO A 718 69.71 -1.94 21.33
C PRO A 718 70.04 -1.30 19.93
N PHE A 719 69.66 -0.02 19.84
CA PHE A 719 70.38 1.14 19.24
C PHE A 719 70.23 1.60 17.76
N VAL A 720 69.29 2.53 17.54
CA VAL A 720 69.45 3.95 17.06
C VAL A 720 70.50 4.31 15.97
N ASN A 721 70.01 4.83 14.83
CA ASN A 721 70.37 6.10 14.14
C ASN A 721 69.79 6.13 12.69
N GLU A 722 69.69 7.22 11.93
CA GLU A 722 69.13 8.58 12.16
C GLU A 722 69.04 9.28 10.77
N THR A 723 68.81 10.61 10.71
CA THR A 723 68.88 11.52 9.53
C THR A 723 67.77 11.46 8.45
N SER A 724 67.42 12.55 7.75
CA SER A 724 66.99 13.91 8.18
C SER A 724 66.60 14.82 6.98
N PHE A 725 65.96 15.97 7.28
CA PHE A 725 65.64 17.12 6.39
C PHE A 725 64.47 16.96 5.39
N CYS A 726 63.70 18.01 5.04
CA CYS A 726 63.84 19.45 5.36
C CYS A 726 62.47 20.14 5.65
N GLU A 727 62.48 21.38 6.18
CA GLU A 727 61.28 22.17 6.60
C GLU A 727 60.78 23.15 5.49
N VAL A 728 60.33 24.43 5.60
CA VAL A 728 60.32 25.57 6.56
C VAL A 728 59.28 26.62 6.03
N PRO A 729 58.81 27.70 6.73
CA PRO A 729 58.24 27.86 8.09
C PRO A 729 57.02 28.87 8.14
N LEU A 730 56.77 29.51 9.31
CA LEU A 730 55.98 30.76 9.61
C LEU A 730 54.48 30.59 9.96
N GLN A 731 53.91 31.23 11.00
CA GLN A 731 54.44 32.07 12.11
C GLN A 731 53.55 31.92 13.38
N PRO A 732 54.05 32.25 14.60
CA PRO A 732 53.37 31.97 15.88
C PRO A 732 52.60 33.16 16.49
N GLY A 733 51.69 32.88 17.43
CA GLY A 733 51.04 33.93 18.24
C GLY A 733 50.31 33.41 19.49
N ILE A 734 50.76 33.84 20.67
CA ILE A 734 50.14 33.69 22.00
C ILE A 734 49.84 32.24 22.44
N ALA A 735 50.76 31.67 23.23
CA ALA A 735 50.41 30.64 24.21
C ALA A 735 49.98 31.32 25.52
N MET A 736 48.83 30.90 26.06
CA MET A 736 48.50 31.06 27.49
C MET A 736 48.13 29.70 28.06
N LEU A 737 48.58 29.45 29.29
CA LEU A 737 48.41 28.17 29.96
C LEU A 737 46.96 27.97 30.40
N LEU A 738 46.31 26.97 29.83
CA LEU A 738 45.39 26.10 30.56
C LEU A 738 45.96 24.69 30.45
N GLU A 739 46.14 24.04 31.60
CA GLU A 739 46.44 22.61 31.63
C GLU A 739 45.19 21.87 31.19
N THR A 740 45.09 21.54 29.90
CA THR A 740 44.04 20.65 29.40
C THR A 740 44.24 19.29 30.02
N ALA A 741 43.44 18.98 31.04
CA ALA A 741 43.36 17.64 31.62
C ALA A 741 43.18 16.61 30.49
N ALA A 742 43.87 15.47 30.61
CA ALA A 742 43.73 14.41 29.62
C ALA A 742 42.24 14.02 29.50
N PRO A 743 41.65 14.05 28.28
CA PRO A 743 40.21 13.91 28.11
C PRO A 743 39.75 12.56 28.66
N SER A 744 38.68 12.59 29.43
CA SER A 744 38.13 11.42 30.10
C SER A 744 37.68 10.36 29.08
N VAL A 745 37.56 9.12 29.56
CA VAL A 745 37.04 8.02 28.75
C VAL A 745 35.61 8.32 28.25
N SER A 746 34.81 9.06 29.02
CA SER A 746 33.45 9.48 28.62
C SER A 746 33.48 10.52 27.48
N GLU A 747 34.32 11.55 27.59
CA GLU A 747 34.51 12.57 26.53
C GLU A 747 35.07 11.97 25.22
N LEU A 748 36.04 11.06 25.32
CA LEU A 748 36.58 10.34 24.17
C LEU A 748 35.53 9.40 23.54
N HIS A 749 34.73 8.69 24.35
CA HIS A 749 33.60 7.90 23.84
C HIS A 749 32.55 8.76 23.14
N LYS A 750 32.21 9.94 23.69
CA LYS A 750 31.29 10.90 23.07
C LYS A 750 31.81 11.39 21.73
N SER A 751 33.04 11.93 21.70
CA SER A 751 33.70 12.42 20.49
C SER A 751 33.78 11.36 19.37
N ILE A 752 34.21 10.13 19.70
CA ILE A 752 34.25 9.01 18.74
C ILE A 752 32.84 8.63 18.25
N THR A 753 31.82 8.69 19.11
CA THR A 753 30.43 8.39 18.73
C THR A 753 29.86 9.45 17.79
N GLU A 754 30.13 10.74 18.05
CA GLU A 754 29.73 11.84 17.17
C GLU A 754 30.39 11.75 15.79
N GLU A 755 31.70 11.47 15.72
CA GLU A 755 32.38 11.26 14.45
C GLU A 755 31.87 10.02 13.70
N LEU A 756 31.44 8.97 14.41
CA LEU A 756 30.79 7.81 13.79
C LEU A 756 29.37 8.14 13.28
N GLU A 757 28.58 8.97 13.97
CA GLU A 757 27.28 9.45 13.46
C GLU A 757 27.48 10.37 12.23
N LYS A 758 28.46 11.29 12.25
CA LYS A 758 28.87 12.13 11.10
C LYS A 758 29.28 11.27 9.91
N CYS A 759 30.23 10.34 10.10
CA CYS A 759 30.63 9.37 9.07
C CYS A 759 29.44 8.57 8.53
N SER A 760 28.56 8.08 9.41
CA SER A 760 27.38 7.30 9.00
C SER A 760 26.40 8.11 8.15
N SER A 761 26.30 9.43 8.34
CA SER A 761 25.47 10.30 7.48
C SER A 761 26.08 10.45 6.07
N LEU A 762 27.39 10.67 5.98
CA LEU A 762 28.12 10.83 4.72
C LEU A 762 28.17 9.54 3.89
N LEU A 763 28.20 8.37 4.55
CA LEU A 763 28.14 7.06 3.88
C LEU A 763 26.86 6.82 3.07
N TYR A 764 25.76 7.54 3.33
CA TYR A 764 24.54 7.46 2.50
C TYR A 764 24.62 8.32 1.22
N CYS A 765 25.47 9.34 1.21
CA CYS A 765 25.59 10.31 0.11
C CYS A 765 26.89 10.13 -0.72
N CYS A 766 27.87 9.39 -0.20
CA CYS A 766 29.10 9.08 -0.93
C CYS A 766 28.82 8.08 -2.07
N HIS A 767 29.25 8.43 -3.29
CA HIS A 767 29.09 7.59 -4.48
C HIS A 767 30.43 7.18 -5.11
N ASP A 768 31.56 7.65 -4.59
CA ASP A 768 32.87 7.19 -5.01
C ASP A 768 33.23 5.85 -4.34
N VAL A 769 33.53 4.85 -5.18
CA VAL A 769 33.88 3.50 -4.75
C VAL A 769 35.25 3.49 -4.06
N GLN A 770 36.20 4.33 -4.46
CA GLN A 770 37.55 4.33 -3.90
C GLN A 770 37.55 4.84 -2.46
N THR A 771 36.95 6.01 -2.21
CA THR A 771 36.70 6.58 -0.88
C THR A 771 35.98 5.59 0.04
N LEU A 772 34.96 4.86 -0.47
CA LEU A 772 34.25 3.84 0.31
C LEU A 772 35.10 2.62 0.65
N VAL A 773 36.04 2.23 -0.22
CA VAL A 773 37.00 1.13 0.05
C VAL A 773 38.03 1.54 1.11
N GLU A 774 38.52 2.77 1.04
CA GLU A 774 39.50 3.33 1.99
C GLU A 774 38.88 3.57 3.37
N ALA A 775 37.70 4.19 3.43
CA ALA A 775 36.94 4.37 4.67
C ALA A 775 36.63 3.02 5.35
N ARG A 776 36.29 1.98 4.58
CA ARG A 776 36.13 0.61 5.10
C ARG A 776 37.44 0.06 5.68
N GLY A 777 38.58 0.33 5.04
CA GLY A 777 39.90 -0.07 5.53
C GLY A 777 40.24 0.60 6.88
N LEU A 778 40.02 1.91 6.98
CA LEU A 778 40.22 2.67 8.22
C LEU A 778 39.32 2.17 9.35
N LEU A 779 38.01 1.99 9.10
CA LEU A 779 37.08 1.43 10.09
C LEU A 779 37.48 0.01 10.54
N GLN A 780 38.03 -0.82 9.64
CA GLN A 780 38.56 -2.15 9.99
C GLN A 780 39.89 -2.11 10.76
N ALA A 781 40.66 -1.02 10.68
CA ALA A 781 41.84 -0.81 11.52
C ALA A 781 41.44 -0.31 12.92
N THR A 782 40.53 0.68 12.99
CA THR A 782 39.97 1.21 14.24
C THR A 782 39.25 0.12 15.04
N PHE A 783 38.43 -0.71 14.39
CA PHE A 783 37.78 -1.85 15.05
C PHE A 783 38.77 -2.83 15.66
N ARG A 784 39.90 -3.12 15.00
CA ARG A 784 40.93 -4.02 15.52
C ARG A 784 41.60 -3.44 16.77
N LYS A 785 42.07 -2.19 16.70
CA LYS A 785 42.64 -1.50 17.88
C LYS A 785 41.69 -1.48 19.07
N LEU A 786 40.41 -1.17 18.85
CA LEU A 786 39.38 -1.16 19.91
C LEU A 786 39.02 -2.56 20.42
N ALA A 787 39.15 -3.61 19.61
CA ALA A 787 38.95 -4.99 20.06
C ALA A 787 40.17 -5.52 20.84
N GLU A 788 41.38 -5.09 20.47
CA GLU A 788 42.63 -5.42 21.14
C GLU A 788 42.76 -4.73 22.51
N SER A 789 42.17 -3.54 22.69
CA SER A 789 42.15 -2.80 23.95
C SER A 789 41.01 -3.17 24.92
N VAL A 790 40.18 -4.17 24.61
CA VAL A 790 39.09 -4.63 25.50
C VAL A 790 39.53 -5.88 26.27
N PRO A 791 39.42 -5.91 27.62
CA PRO A 791 39.80 -7.07 28.42
C PRO A 791 39.06 -8.35 28.00
N GLN A 792 39.82 -9.38 27.60
CA GLN A 792 39.28 -10.62 27.03
C GLN A 792 38.39 -11.41 28.01
N SER A 793 38.53 -11.18 29.32
CA SER A 793 37.70 -11.76 30.36
C SER A 793 36.29 -11.15 30.47
N SER A 794 36.11 -9.88 30.06
CA SER A 794 35.05 -9.03 30.63
C SER A 794 34.32 -8.16 29.58
N GLY A 795 33.93 -8.72 28.42
CA GLY A 795 33.29 -7.93 27.36
C GLY A 795 32.35 -8.69 26.41
N LEU A 796 31.07 -8.28 26.40
CA LEU A 796 30.11 -8.65 25.36
C LEU A 796 30.33 -7.76 24.12
N HIS A 797 31.11 -8.24 23.14
CA HIS A 797 31.18 -7.56 21.83
C HIS A 797 29.80 -7.49 21.18
N ILE A 798 29.22 -6.29 21.13
CA ILE A 798 27.99 -6.01 20.39
C ILE A 798 28.33 -6.10 18.89
N ARG A 799 28.15 -7.30 18.31
CA ARG A 799 28.17 -7.43 16.85
C ARG A 799 27.09 -6.54 16.26
N GLY A 800 27.49 -5.61 15.40
CA GLY A 800 26.57 -4.98 14.45
C GLY A 800 25.88 -6.04 13.57
N SER A 801 24.78 -5.64 12.91
CA SER A 801 23.98 -6.49 12.03
C SER A 801 24.86 -7.37 11.12
N PRO A 802 24.54 -8.67 10.96
CA PRO A 802 25.44 -9.62 10.31
C PRO A 802 25.82 -9.14 8.91
N THR A 803 27.13 -8.99 8.69
CA THR A 803 27.69 -8.61 7.39
C THR A 803 27.25 -9.61 6.32
N LYS A 804 26.72 -9.11 5.21
CA LYS A 804 26.47 -9.95 4.03
C LYS A 804 27.82 -10.47 3.52
N GLY A 805 28.12 -11.73 3.80
CA GLY A 805 29.32 -12.38 3.30
C GLY A 805 29.32 -12.38 1.78
N CYS A 806 30.19 -11.59 1.16
CA CYS A 806 30.38 -11.58 -0.28
C CYS A 806 31.25 -12.79 -0.70
N SER A 807 30.73 -14.00 -0.49
CA SER A 807 31.40 -15.26 -0.84
C SER A 807 31.15 -15.65 -2.30
N SER A 808 31.44 -14.73 -3.23
CA SER A 808 31.32 -14.94 -4.67
C SER A 808 32.50 -15.75 -5.24
N LEU A 809 32.81 -16.89 -4.62
CA LEU A 809 33.79 -17.87 -5.11
C LEU A 809 33.12 -19.25 -5.15
N LYS A 810 32.85 -19.73 -6.37
CA LYS A 810 32.34 -21.09 -6.59
C LYS A 810 33.42 -22.11 -6.23
N PRO A 811 33.14 -23.12 -5.39
CA PRO A 811 34.00 -24.29 -5.29
C PRO A 811 34.08 -24.98 -6.66
N LEU A 812 35.29 -25.18 -7.18
CA LEU A 812 35.49 -25.99 -8.38
C LEU A 812 35.12 -27.46 -8.08
N PRO A 813 34.43 -28.17 -8.98
CA PRO A 813 34.02 -29.54 -8.72
C PRO A 813 35.25 -30.45 -8.66
N LYS A 814 35.50 -31.06 -7.49
CA LYS A 814 36.50 -32.13 -7.35
C LYS A 814 36.09 -33.30 -8.24
N ARG A 815 36.87 -33.55 -9.29
CA ARG A 815 36.73 -34.75 -10.14
C ARG A 815 36.80 -36.00 -9.25
N ARG A 816 35.76 -36.85 -9.28
CA ARG A 816 35.96 -38.28 -9.01
C ARG A 816 36.85 -38.84 -10.13
N ARG A 817 37.93 -39.51 -9.76
CA ARG A 817 38.63 -40.47 -10.62
C ARG A 817 38.38 -41.84 -10.01
N LEU A 818 37.76 -42.72 -10.80
CA LEU A 818 37.47 -44.12 -10.49
C LEU A 818 36.76 -44.27 -9.12
#